data_AF-A0A0Q6M5D7-F1
#
_entry.id   AF-A0A0Q6M5D7-F1
#
_cell.length_a   1.000
_cell.length_b   1.000
_cell.length_c   1.000
_cell.angle_alpha   90.00
_cell.angle_beta   90.00
_cell.angle_gamma   90.00
#
_symmetry.space_group_name_H-M   'P 1'
#
loop_
_entity.id
_entity.type
_entity.pdbx_description
1 polymer ?
#
loop_
_entity_poly.entity_id
_entity_poly.type
_entity_poly.pdbx_seq_one_letter_code
_entity_poly.pdbx_strand_id
1 'polypeptide(L)'
;MRTARLNDVDAKIAQNTRAFAIERLSDRSILEWALTLRPDQIAERTALRDLVEYRVKEIAEPYLQAWQYLFEFWDGPSGDASQDRLLIKHELRTGGSPTEIISLIVAAVRPWIRVENGKKYEAFGHKLPKKPKRVRDIFWVSMEGGRGIAPEEIGLGESEDRDFLFELAVALNAALLSGLNQARRIGYIGDADPMSWLVQRVYYVPPEQFADGGGEPDRHKQGFAPTTKLLFAVVKRLALLDKKAASRVVSSWDTDRSKLYKRLWAAVARDESMIGATDVAEFLTKLDDQEFWWPHAFPEIAELRAVRWNSLPEEVTQQLERRILKGEPAGRLRKRLGKDEAKNALVRLSMTELQRIKLAGGHLSAKAEDWLQKAASEQPQQIALASVTQDFAAGVRSFKDDRGGDPAFADVPPSRLIEELARQLGDDGWDNNSRAASDYIGRNPDLILDLLAGKPYSPARAKVWQAFGYSFRPQDINAGRDTATAEDQALVPTALRACGEIAGTDVKTLQEALSGLTTWISTWDRLLNGEGDYIRAWLALWPVAVIETNRAPGSDSRLGDRSYSTPVGQLVHGLIRAIPAFKPGTLAQPPWSEALLSLEQATGEAKLQAQYQTMMFFEYFWSADQAWTRKNLLAPLLEARGENGDLWRAFADTRYMPARDVLVQVGPMLVEVAAGNEMAAEVRGALARRAIYATILDKRESRDPAIPIRLTQQLLRIGGDEVRTNALRAMKNYLENPGVEPPPTPSQRFALIKEVFEDVWPKELTLSSPALSDALADFPAKARPHFAEATNLILPYLTPFDTWSLYEYGVLDRSDKTISGVDSAEDAAAFLSILDKTVGTEEGAIVPNGLDRALMHIAEKSPRLEKDTRYQRLLTLSRR
;
A
#
# COMPACT_ATOMS: atom_id res chain seq x y z
N MET A 1 34.13 -7.48 -11.90
CA MET A 1 34.08 -8.90 -12.28
C MET A 1 33.98 -9.75 -11.02
N ARG A 2 32.76 -10.14 -10.64
CA ARG A 2 32.42 -11.14 -9.61
C ARG A 2 31.23 -11.91 -10.20
N THR A 3 31.52 -12.98 -10.95
CA THR A 3 30.48 -13.89 -11.43
C THR A 3 29.94 -14.65 -10.21
N ALA A 4 28.70 -14.37 -9.82
CA ALA A 4 27.98 -15.23 -8.87
C ALA A 4 28.02 -16.66 -9.42
N ARG A 5 28.39 -17.65 -8.59
CA ARG A 5 28.33 -19.06 -8.99
C ARG A 5 26.86 -19.46 -9.04
N LEU A 6 26.29 -19.40 -10.24
CA LEU A 6 24.95 -19.88 -10.55
C LEU A 6 24.92 -21.41 -10.43
N ASN A 7 23.89 -21.97 -9.81
CA ASN A 7 23.67 -23.43 -9.80
C ASN A 7 23.36 -23.93 -11.24
N ASP A 8 23.34 -25.25 -11.47
CA ASP A 8 23.15 -25.82 -12.82
C ASP A 8 21.81 -25.41 -13.47
N VAL A 9 20.77 -25.15 -12.66
CA VAL A 9 19.46 -24.68 -13.13
C VAL A 9 19.56 -23.23 -13.58
N ASP A 10 20.17 -22.36 -12.78
CA ASP A 10 20.40 -20.95 -13.06
C ASP A 10 21.34 -20.74 -14.26
N ALA A 11 22.33 -21.62 -14.43
CA ALA A 11 23.20 -21.62 -15.60
C ALA A 11 22.41 -21.92 -16.88
N LYS A 12 21.48 -22.88 -16.82
CA LYS A 12 20.58 -23.21 -17.94
C LYS A 12 19.58 -22.08 -18.22
N ILE A 13 19.03 -21.46 -17.19
CA ILE A 13 18.17 -20.27 -17.30
C ILE A 13 18.93 -19.12 -17.95
N ALA A 14 20.14 -18.83 -17.48
CA ALA A 14 21.00 -17.79 -18.05
C ALA A 14 21.33 -18.06 -19.53
N GLN A 15 21.64 -19.32 -19.89
CA GLN A 15 21.90 -19.71 -21.27
C GLN A 15 20.67 -19.51 -22.16
N ASN A 16 19.49 -19.94 -21.71
CA ASN A 16 18.23 -19.77 -22.43
C ASN A 16 17.87 -18.29 -22.60
N THR A 17 18.01 -17.49 -21.55
CA THR A 17 17.78 -16.04 -21.59
C THR A 17 18.72 -15.36 -22.57
N ARG A 18 20.01 -15.74 -22.60
CA ARG A 18 20.96 -15.22 -23.59
C ARG A 18 20.55 -15.57 -25.01
N ALA A 19 20.22 -16.83 -25.28
CA ALA A 19 19.78 -17.28 -26.61
C ALA A 19 18.50 -16.56 -27.07
N PHE A 20 17.57 -16.31 -26.15
CA PHE A 20 16.33 -15.58 -26.43
C PHE A 20 16.56 -14.09 -26.73
N ALA A 21 17.49 -13.44 -26.03
CA ALA A 21 17.70 -12.00 -26.11
C ALA A 21 18.72 -11.56 -27.19
N ILE A 22 19.63 -12.45 -27.63
CA ILE A 22 20.81 -12.10 -28.43
C ILE A 22 20.50 -11.34 -29.73
N GLU A 23 19.43 -11.68 -30.44
CA GLU A 23 19.02 -10.99 -31.69
C GLU A 23 17.98 -9.89 -31.46
N ARG A 24 17.56 -9.67 -30.21
CA ARG A 24 16.41 -8.84 -29.86
C ARG A 24 16.77 -7.60 -29.05
N LEU A 25 18.05 -7.36 -28.74
CA LEU A 25 18.48 -6.26 -27.86
C LEU A 25 18.05 -4.84 -28.33
N SER A 26 17.73 -4.67 -29.62
CA SER A 26 17.17 -3.43 -30.20
C SER A 26 15.66 -3.51 -30.49
N ASP A 27 14.96 -4.43 -29.84
CA ASP A 27 13.51 -4.56 -29.88
C ASP A 27 12.90 -3.94 -28.63
N ARG A 28 11.77 -3.25 -28.79
CA ARG A 28 11.00 -2.75 -27.66
C ARG A 28 10.39 -3.89 -26.84
N SER A 29 9.98 -4.98 -27.49
CA SER A 29 9.30 -6.09 -26.80
C SER A 29 10.19 -6.79 -25.77
N ILE A 30 11.51 -6.90 -26.02
CA ILE A 30 12.44 -7.51 -25.06
C ILE A 30 12.64 -6.61 -23.85
N LEU A 31 12.65 -5.28 -24.03
CA LEU A 31 12.79 -4.32 -22.95
C LEU A 31 11.53 -4.33 -22.08
N GLU A 32 10.34 -4.38 -22.68
CA GLU A 32 9.08 -4.51 -21.95
C GLU A 32 8.98 -5.83 -21.18
N TRP A 33 9.47 -6.94 -21.74
CA TRP A 33 9.58 -8.21 -21.03
C TRP A 33 10.63 -8.14 -19.90
N ALA A 34 11.80 -7.57 -20.15
CA ALA A 34 12.83 -7.44 -19.12
C ALA A 34 12.35 -6.57 -17.94
N LEU A 35 11.51 -5.56 -18.21
CA LEU A 35 10.88 -4.74 -17.17
C LEU A 35 9.97 -5.55 -16.23
N THR A 36 9.39 -6.68 -16.67
CA THR A 36 8.54 -7.52 -15.81
C THR A 36 9.31 -8.51 -14.95
N LEU A 37 10.63 -8.62 -15.12
CA LEU A 37 11.47 -9.51 -14.31
C LEU A 37 11.49 -9.05 -12.86
N ARG A 38 11.23 -9.97 -11.94
CA ARG A 38 11.21 -9.70 -10.49
C ARG A 38 12.62 -9.73 -9.87
N PRO A 39 12.82 -9.16 -8.67
CA PRO A 39 14.13 -9.15 -7.99
C PRO A 39 14.73 -10.54 -7.71
N ASP A 40 13.91 -11.56 -7.53
CA ASP A 40 14.30 -12.96 -7.33
C ASP A 40 14.84 -13.64 -8.61
N GLN A 41 14.60 -13.07 -9.79
CA GLN A 41 15.05 -13.62 -11.08
C GLN A 41 16.48 -13.17 -11.43
N ILE A 42 17.42 -13.51 -10.53
CA ILE A 42 18.82 -13.05 -10.58
C ILE A 42 19.53 -13.59 -11.82
N ALA A 43 19.29 -14.86 -12.20
CA ALA A 43 19.93 -15.50 -13.35
C ALA A 43 19.60 -14.79 -14.67
N GLU A 44 18.33 -14.47 -14.92
CA GLU A 44 17.87 -13.76 -16.11
C GLU A 44 18.41 -12.33 -16.16
N ARG A 45 18.32 -11.59 -15.04
CA ARG A 45 18.82 -10.21 -14.94
C ARG A 45 20.33 -10.13 -15.17
N THR A 46 21.09 -11.02 -14.56
CA THR A 46 22.56 -11.10 -14.73
C THR A 46 22.91 -11.49 -16.16
N ALA A 47 22.22 -12.47 -16.73
CA ALA A 47 22.42 -12.91 -18.12
C ALA A 47 22.20 -11.79 -19.14
N LEU A 48 21.17 -10.95 -18.94
CA LEU A 48 20.90 -9.78 -19.78
C LEU A 48 21.95 -8.69 -19.61
N ARG A 49 22.39 -8.41 -18.37
CA ARG A 49 23.45 -7.43 -18.08
C ARG A 49 24.75 -7.80 -18.78
N ASP A 50 25.20 -9.05 -18.62
CA ASP A 50 26.39 -9.58 -19.27
C ASP A 50 26.29 -9.50 -20.80
N LEU A 51 25.12 -9.87 -21.35
CA LEU A 51 24.89 -9.89 -22.79
C LEU A 51 24.94 -8.48 -23.40
N VAL A 52 24.30 -7.50 -22.75
CA VAL A 52 24.32 -6.09 -23.18
C VAL A 52 25.72 -5.50 -23.06
N GLU A 53 26.45 -5.80 -21.98
CA GLU A 53 27.84 -5.34 -21.79
C GLU A 53 28.75 -5.92 -22.89
N TYR A 54 28.60 -7.20 -23.23
CA TYR A 54 29.38 -7.84 -24.29
C TYR A 54 29.06 -7.28 -25.70
N ARG A 55 27.80 -6.94 -25.98
CA ARG A 55 27.32 -6.48 -27.30
C ARG A 55 27.11 -4.97 -27.38
N VAL A 56 27.71 -4.19 -26.47
CA VAL A 56 27.42 -2.74 -26.33
C VAL A 56 27.59 -1.95 -27.63
N LYS A 57 28.54 -2.36 -28.50
CA LYS A 57 28.83 -1.70 -29.79
C LYS A 57 27.80 -1.98 -30.88
N GLU A 58 26.96 -2.99 -30.69
CA GLU A 58 25.97 -3.45 -31.68
C GLU A 58 24.55 -2.95 -31.36
N ILE A 59 24.34 -2.36 -30.18
CA ILE A 59 23.04 -1.84 -29.74
C ILE A 59 22.97 -0.36 -30.13
N ALA A 60 22.00 0.00 -30.97
CA ALA A 60 21.80 1.39 -31.39
C ALA A 60 21.07 2.21 -30.32
N GLU A 61 21.31 3.52 -30.29
CA GLU A 61 20.47 4.46 -29.55
C GLU A 61 19.05 4.52 -30.14
N PRO A 62 17.98 4.63 -29.33
CA PRO A 62 17.96 4.88 -27.88
C PRO A 62 17.93 3.60 -27.00
N TYR A 63 18.11 2.41 -27.57
CA TYR A 63 17.95 1.14 -26.85
C TYR A 63 19.07 0.87 -25.85
N LEU A 64 20.31 1.24 -26.17
CA LEU A 64 21.44 1.10 -25.25
C LEU A 64 21.20 1.90 -23.97
N GLN A 65 20.78 3.16 -24.11
CA GLN A 65 20.44 4.00 -22.97
C GLN A 65 19.24 3.46 -22.17
N ALA A 66 18.26 2.86 -22.84
CA ALA A 66 17.11 2.23 -22.18
C ALA A 66 17.52 1.01 -21.34
N TRP A 67 18.44 0.16 -21.83
CA TRP A 67 19.01 -0.95 -21.06
C TRP A 67 19.76 -0.46 -19.82
N GLN A 68 20.58 0.58 -19.96
CA GLN A 68 21.29 1.17 -18.82
C GLN A 68 20.33 1.66 -17.73
N TYR A 69 19.25 2.35 -18.10
CA TYR A 69 18.24 2.79 -17.12
C TYR A 69 17.47 1.63 -16.50
N LEU A 70 17.20 0.56 -17.26
CA LEU A 70 16.56 -0.63 -16.73
C LEU A 70 17.46 -1.34 -15.70
N PHE A 71 18.76 -1.43 -15.96
CA PHE A 71 19.73 -1.99 -15.02
C PHE A 71 19.84 -1.16 -13.75
N GLU A 72 19.87 0.17 -13.87
CA GLU A 72 19.85 1.05 -12.70
C GLU A 72 18.54 0.96 -11.91
N PHE A 73 17.41 0.73 -12.59
CA PHE A 73 16.13 0.46 -11.93
C PHE A 73 16.15 -0.87 -11.16
N TRP A 74 16.76 -1.92 -11.71
CA TRP A 74 16.93 -3.19 -11.01
C TRP A 74 17.86 -3.10 -9.80
N ASP A 75 18.85 -2.21 -9.84
CA ASP A 75 19.76 -1.92 -8.72
C ASP A 75 19.12 -0.98 -7.65
N GLY A 76 17.90 -0.53 -7.91
CA GLY A 76 17.07 0.18 -6.94
C GLY A 76 16.71 -0.70 -5.74
N PRO A 77 16.40 -0.11 -4.56
CA PRO A 77 15.97 -0.88 -3.41
C PRO A 77 14.68 -1.65 -3.75
N SER A 78 14.73 -2.97 -3.59
CA SER A 78 13.62 -3.90 -3.87
C SER A 78 12.67 -4.12 -2.68
N GLY A 79 12.99 -3.54 -1.51
CA GLY A 79 12.36 -3.83 -0.24
C GLY A 79 11.03 -3.10 0.02
N ASP A 80 10.18 -3.74 0.83
CA ASP A 80 9.09 -3.09 1.53
C ASP A 80 9.69 -2.09 2.53
N ALA A 81 9.41 -0.80 2.34
CA ALA A 81 9.89 0.29 3.20
C ALA A 81 9.56 0.08 4.70
N SER A 82 8.62 -0.81 5.02
CA SER A 82 8.29 -1.21 6.38
C SER A 82 9.36 -2.10 7.01
N GLN A 83 9.98 -3.01 6.26
CA GLN A 83 11.06 -3.88 6.74
C GLN A 83 12.35 -3.10 6.99
N ASP A 84 12.73 -2.21 6.06
CA ASP A 84 13.92 -1.35 6.21
C ASP A 84 13.82 -0.48 7.47
N ARG A 85 12.65 0.08 7.76
CA ARG A 85 12.40 0.84 9.00
C ARG A 85 12.50 0.00 10.26
N LEU A 86 12.04 -1.26 10.22
CA LEU A 86 12.18 -2.17 11.34
C LEU A 86 13.65 -2.53 11.58
N LEU A 87 14.43 -2.75 10.51
CA LEU A 87 15.87 -3.00 10.58
C LEU A 87 16.62 -1.79 11.13
N ILE A 88 16.34 -0.57 10.64
CA ILE A 88 16.94 0.67 11.18
C ILE A 88 16.64 0.79 12.68
N LYS A 89 15.38 0.58 13.10
CA LYS A 89 15.00 0.62 14.52
C LYS A 89 15.67 -0.49 15.34
N HIS A 90 15.86 -1.67 14.74
CA HIS A 90 16.56 -2.78 15.37
C HIS A 90 18.02 -2.41 15.62
N GLU A 91 18.76 -2.00 14.58
CA GLU A 91 20.19 -1.65 14.67
C GLU A 91 20.46 -0.48 15.62
N LEU A 92 19.60 0.54 15.63
CA LEU A 92 19.70 1.66 16.57
C LEU A 92 19.50 1.21 18.03
N ARG A 93 18.70 0.17 18.29
CA ARG A 93 18.48 -0.37 19.65
C ARG A 93 19.57 -1.35 20.07
N THR A 94 20.10 -2.14 19.14
CA THR A 94 21.10 -3.17 19.42
C THR A 94 22.53 -2.65 19.46
N GLY A 95 22.77 -1.41 19.00
CA GLY A 95 24.09 -0.80 18.94
C GLY A 95 24.90 -1.27 17.73
N GLY A 96 24.25 -1.37 16.55
CA GLY A 96 24.90 -1.74 15.29
C GLY A 96 26.04 -0.78 14.89
N SER A 97 26.85 -1.19 13.91
CA SER A 97 27.97 -0.35 13.45
C SER A 97 27.46 0.98 12.86
N PRO A 98 28.07 2.13 13.21
CA PRO A 98 27.69 3.43 12.64
C PRO A 98 27.60 3.43 11.11
N THR A 99 28.52 2.73 10.44
CA THR A 99 28.56 2.63 8.97
C THR A 99 27.37 1.86 8.40
N GLU A 100 26.92 0.80 9.07
CA GLU A 100 25.77 0.01 8.65
C GLU A 100 24.47 0.80 8.84
N ILE A 101 24.32 1.46 10.00
CA ILE A 101 23.18 2.32 10.30
C ILE A 101 23.06 3.45 9.26
N ILE A 102 24.17 4.13 8.95
CA ILE A 102 24.19 5.18 7.91
C ILE A 102 23.78 4.61 6.55
N SER A 103 24.32 3.44 6.18
CA SER A 103 24.00 2.80 4.90
C SER A 103 22.52 2.44 4.80
N LEU A 104 21.92 1.91 5.86
CA LEU A 104 20.50 1.58 5.93
C LEU A 104 19.62 2.84 5.85
N ILE A 105 19.95 3.89 6.62
CA ILE A 105 19.21 5.16 6.60
C ILE A 105 19.25 5.76 5.19
N VAL A 106 20.43 5.83 4.57
CA VAL A 106 20.60 6.41 3.22
C VAL A 106 19.86 5.56 2.18
N ALA A 107 19.96 4.23 2.24
CA ALA A 107 19.24 3.34 1.32
C ALA A 107 17.71 3.54 1.41
N ALA A 108 17.20 3.78 2.62
CA ALA A 108 15.77 3.94 2.87
C ALA A 108 15.20 5.30 2.44
N VAL A 109 16.02 6.34 2.22
CA VAL A 109 15.54 7.66 1.79
C VAL A 109 16.03 8.11 0.42
N ARG A 110 17.10 7.49 -0.13
CA ARG A 110 17.74 7.95 -1.36
C ARG A 110 16.77 8.01 -2.53
N PRO A 111 16.89 8.99 -3.45
CA PRO A 111 16.21 8.96 -4.74
C PRO A 111 16.86 7.94 -5.70
N TRP A 112 16.06 7.29 -6.54
CA TRP A 112 16.51 6.37 -7.60
C TRP A 112 15.65 6.46 -8.86
N ILE A 113 16.11 5.85 -9.96
CA ILE A 113 15.38 5.83 -11.24
C ILE A 113 14.26 4.79 -11.20
N ARG A 114 13.03 5.22 -11.54
CA ARG A 114 11.90 4.33 -11.79
C ARG A 114 11.64 4.23 -13.29
N VAL A 115 11.54 3.00 -13.78
CA VAL A 115 11.15 2.70 -15.16
C VAL A 115 9.76 2.05 -15.14
N GLU A 116 8.85 2.58 -15.96
CA GLU A 116 7.49 2.06 -16.14
C GLU A 116 7.19 1.85 -17.63
N ASN A 117 6.16 1.07 -17.92
CA ASN A 117 5.77 0.76 -19.29
C ASN A 117 5.34 2.02 -20.06
N GLY A 118 5.79 2.14 -21.31
CA GLY A 118 5.43 3.23 -22.22
C GLY A 118 3.92 3.38 -22.48
N LYS A 119 3.09 2.36 -22.23
CA LYS A 119 1.62 2.44 -22.28
C LYS A 119 1.02 3.52 -21.37
N LYS A 120 1.75 3.95 -20.34
CA LYS A 120 1.36 5.10 -19.51
C LYS A 120 1.16 6.38 -20.34
N TYR A 121 1.93 6.56 -21.42
CA TYR A 121 1.73 7.67 -22.36
C TYR A 121 0.45 7.53 -23.20
N GLU A 122 0.04 6.31 -23.52
CA GLU A 122 -1.21 6.04 -24.26
C GLU A 122 -2.43 6.41 -23.41
N ALA A 123 -2.37 6.19 -22.09
CA ALA A 123 -3.40 6.64 -21.16
C ALA A 123 -3.56 8.17 -21.12
N PHE A 124 -2.51 8.93 -21.46
CA PHE A 124 -2.56 10.39 -21.65
C PHE A 124 -2.81 10.81 -23.11
N GLY A 125 -3.21 9.88 -23.98
CA GLY A 125 -3.57 10.16 -25.37
C GLY A 125 -2.40 10.26 -26.35
N HIS A 126 -1.17 9.94 -25.93
CA HIS A 126 0.01 9.97 -26.80
C HIS A 126 0.23 8.61 -27.48
N LYS A 127 0.31 8.59 -28.82
CA LYS A 127 0.67 7.37 -29.58
C LYS A 127 2.18 7.18 -29.59
N LEU A 128 2.61 5.96 -29.25
CA LEU A 128 4.02 5.61 -29.28
C LEU A 128 4.52 5.44 -30.74
N PRO A 129 5.68 6.01 -31.09
CA PRO A 129 6.18 5.94 -32.46
C PRO A 129 6.68 4.53 -32.81
N LYS A 130 6.43 4.08 -34.04
CA LYS A 130 6.91 2.78 -34.55
C LYS A 130 8.45 2.67 -34.59
N LYS A 131 9.16 3.80 -34.68
CA LYS A 131 10.62 3.87 -34.66
C LYS A 131 11.03 4.83 -33.53
N PRO A 132 11.39 4.33 -32.34
CA PRO A 132 11.75 5.18 -31.21
C PRO A 132 13.05 5.94 -31.52
N LYS A 133 13.08 7.24 -31.20
CA LYS A 133 14.26 8.10 -31.36
C LYS A 133 14.83 8.57 -30.02
N ARG A 134 14.03 8.46 -28.96
CA ARG A 134 14.40 8.83 -27.58
C ARG A 134 13.95 7.73 -26.62
N VAL A 135 14.58 7.63 -25.46
CA VAL A 135 14.22 6.63 -24.45
C VAL A 135 12.76 6.75 -23.99
N ARG A 136 12.22 7.99 -23.92
CA ARG A 136 10.81 8.24 -23.61
C ARG A 136 9.81 7.63 -24.61
N ASP A 137 10.27 7.26 -25.80
CA ASP A 137 9.46 6.58 -26.82
C ASP A 137 9.37 5.06 -26.57
N ILE A 138 10.18 4.56 -25.62
CA ILE A 138 10.25 3.15 -25.19
C ILE A 138 9.61 3.01 -23.80
N PHE A 139 10.10 3.76 -22.81
CA PHE A 139 9.66 3.69 -21.42
C PHE A 139 9.24 5.04 -20.87
N TRP A 140 8.40 5.00 -19.83
CA TRP A 140 8.26 6.12 -18.92
C TRP A 140 9.37 6.04 -17.87
N VAL A 141 10.28 7.01 -17.86
CA VAL A 141 11.39 7.08 -16.90
C VAL A 141 11.17 8.28 -15.99
N SER A 142 11.20 8.05 -14.68
CA SER A 142 11.01 9.07 -13.66
C SER A 142 11.93 8.83 -12.46
N MET A 143 11.88 9.72 -11.48
CA MET A 143 12.58 9.53 -10.21
C MET A 143 11.59 9.10 -9.14
N GLU A 144 11.93 8.06 -8.40
CA GLU A 144 11.26 7.63 -7.18
C GLU A 144 12.24 7.79 -6.00
N GLY A 145 11.78 7.55 -4.79
CA GLY A 145 12.62 7.57 -3.60
C GLY A 145 11.90 6.91 -2.45
N GLY A 146 12.63 6.62 -1.39
CA GLY A 146 12.08 5.87 -0.28
C GLY A 146 11.06 6.68 0.53
N ARG A 147 10.46 6.07 1.55
CA ARG A 147 9.51 6.78 2.41
C ARG A 147 10.25 7.71 3.38
N GLY A 148 9.69 8.88 3.69
CA GLY A 148 10.26 9.83 4.65
C GLY A 148 10.51 9.19 6.02
N ILE A 149 11.68 9.38 6.61
CA ILE A 149 11.99 8.93 7.97
C ILE A 149 11.98 10.14 8.88
N ALA A 150 11.08 10.16 9.87
CA ALA A 150 11.03 11.26 10.82
C ALA A 150 12.31 11.29 11.69
N PRO A 151 12.86 12.47 12.04
CA PRO A 151 14.06 12.59 12.88
C PRO A 151 13.97 11.81 14.20
N GLU A 152 12.76 11.71 14.76
CA GLU A 152 12.47 11.01 16.01
C GLU A 152 12.61 9.48 15.84
N GLU A 153 12.32 8.94 14.65
CA GLU A 153 12.42 7.50 14.38
C GLU A 153 13.86 6.99 14.42
N ILE A 154 14.83 7.88 14.20
CA ILE A 154 16.27 7.56 14.26
C ILE A 154 16.96 8.14 15.50
N GLY A 155 16.20 8.68 16.46
CA GLY A 155 16.76 9.28 17.68
C GLY A 155 17.66 10.50 17.41
N LEU A 156 17.44 11.23 16.31
CA LEU A 156 18.34 12.33 15.89
C LEU A 156 18.46 13.42 16.95
N GLY A 157 17.37 13.71 17.67
CA GLY A 157 17.34 14.73 18.72
C GLY A 157 18.20 14.39 19.94
N GLU A 158 18.39 13.10 20.23
CA GLU A 158 19.15 12.59 21.38
C GLU A 158 20.60 12.29 21.04
N SER A 159 20.94 12.17 19.75
CA SER A 159 22.30 11.87 19.31
C SER A 159 23.28 13.01 19.63
N GLU A 160 24.34 12.69 20.36
CA GLU A 160 25.47 13.60 20.67
C GLU A 160 26.76 13.24 19.90
N ASP A 161 26.73 12.17 19.11
CA ASP A 161 27.88 11.68 18.34
C ASP A 161 28.11 12.56 17.09
N ARG A 162 29.16 13.38 17.17
CA ARG A 162 29.50 14.35 16.12
C ARG A 162 29.98 13.68 14.84
N ASP A 163 30.75 12.61 14.95
CA ASP A 163 31.36 11.93 13.82
C ASP A 163 30.28 11.18 13.04
N PHE A 164 29.39 10.47 13.75
CA PHE A 164 28.22 9.84 13.16
C PHE A 164 27.33 10.85 12.40
N LEU A 165 27.01 11.99 13.02
CA LEU A 165 26.17 13.02 12.39
C LEU A 165 26.84 13.63 11.16
N PHE A 166 28.16 13.85 11.19
CA PHE A 166 28.90 14.35 10.04
C PHE A 166 28.95 13.33 8.90
N GLU A 167 29.25 12.07 9.18
CA GLU A 167 29.26 11.01 8.17
C GLU A 167 27.87 10.80 7.55
N LEU A 168 26.81 10.81 8.37
CA LEU A 168 25.44 10.72 7.89
C LEU A 168 25.07 11.90 6.99
N ALA A 169 25.44 13.13 7.35
CA ALA A 169 25.20 14.32 6.54
C ALA A 169 25.92 14.24 5.19
N VAL A 170 27.18 13.80 5.18
CA VAL A 170 27.97 13.61 3.95
C VAL A 170 27.34 12.54 3.06
N ALA A 171 26.92 11.41 3.64
CA ALA A 171 26.32 10.31 2.88
C ALA A 171 24.94 10.69 2.29
N LEU A 172 24.10 11.41 3.04
CA LEU A 172 22.82 11.94 2.55
C LEU A 172 23.02 12.98 1.45
N ASN A 173 24.01 13.87 1.59
CA ASN A 173 24.35 14.85 0.56
C ASN A 173 24.84 14.17 -0.73
N ALA A 174 25.67 13.13 -0.63
CA ALA A 174 26.12 12.34 -1.77
C ALA A 174 24.94 11.64 -2.47
N ALA A 175 24.01 11.07 -1.70
CA ALA A 175 22.80 10.44 -2.25
C ALA A 175 21.91 11.45 -2.97
N LEU A 176 21.70 12.64 -2.39
CA LEU A 176 20.93 13.72 -3.01
C LEU A 176 21.56 14.21 -4.31
N LEU A 177 22.87 14.46 -4.29
CA LEU A 177 23.63 14.89 -5.47
C LEU A 177 23.58 13.85 -6.59
N SER A 178 23.74 12.57 -6.24
CA SER A 178 23.63 11.45 -7.19
C SER A 178 22.25 11.43 -7.85
N GLY A 179 21.17 11.50 -7.06
CA GLY A 179 19.81 11.55 -7.57
C GLY A 179 19.53 12.76 -8.47
N LEU A 180 20.02 13.95 -8.11
CA LEU A 180 19.87 15.15 -8.93
C LEU A 180 20.61 15.02 -10.26
N ASN A 181 21.79 14.40 -10.26
CA ASN A 181 22.54 14.13 -11.48
C ASN A 181 21.85 13.08 -12.36
N GLN A 182 21.30 12.02 -11.77
CA GLN A 182 20.47 11.04 -12.47
C GLN A 182 19.24 11.69 -13.10
N ALA A 183 18.52 12.53 -12.35
CA ALA A 183 17.34 13.25 -12.82
C ALA A 183 17.66 14.18 -14.00
N ARG A 184 18.79 14.89 -13.98
CA ARG A 184 19.25 15.67 -15.14
C ARG A 184 19.59 14.79 -16.33
N ARG A 185 20.29 13.66 -16.10
CA ARG A 185 20.68 12.72 -17.17
C ARG A 185 19.47 12.12 -17.89
N ILE A 186 18.39 11.79 -17.17
CA ILE A 186 17.15 11.29 -17.77
C ILE A 186 16.27 12.41 -18.37
N GLY A 187 16.69 13.68 -18.26
CA GLY A 187 15.92 14.83 -18.75
C GLY A 187 14.70 15.19 -17.89
N TYR A 188 14.63 14.68 -16.66
CA TYR A 188 13.56 14.96 -15.71
C TYR A 188 13.68 16.37 -15.12
N ILE A 189 14.91 16.86 -14.98
CA ILE A 189 15.21 18.27 -14.70
C ILE A 189 15.66 18.93 -16.00
N GLY A 190 14.81 19.79 -16.58
CA GLY A 190 15.06 20.55 -17.80
C GLY A 190 14.78 22.04 -17.61
N ASP A 191 14.10 22.68 -18.55
CA ASP A 191 13.69 24.11 -18.42
C ASP A 191 12.70 24.33 -17.26
N ALA A 192 11.85 23.33 -17.00
CA ALA A 192 11.03 23.26 -15.79
C ALA A 192 11.77 22.43 -14.74
N ASP A 193 11.91 22.99 -13.53
CA ASP A 193 12.49 22.29 -12.39
C ASP A 193 11.38 21.70 -11.51
N PRO A 194 11.16 20.38 -11.56
CA PRO A 194 10.10 19.73 -10.80
C PRO A 194 10.35 19.72 -9.29
N MET A 195 11.56 20.04 -8.83
CA MET A 195 11.90 20.02 -7.41
C MET A 195 11.05 20.98 -6.58
N SER A 196 10.55 22.04 -7.21
CA SER A 196 9.61 22.99 -6.59
C SER A 196 8.30 22.35 -6.11
N TRP A 197 7.78 21.33 -6.81
CA TRP A 197 6.55 20.63 -6.43
C TRP A 197 6.77 19.24 -5.82
N LEU A 198 7.93 18.63 -6.09
CA LEU A 198 8.33 17.36 -5.48
C LEU A 198 8.79 17.52 -4.04
N VAL A 199 9.36 18.68 -3.70
CA VAL A 199 9.78 19.05 -2.35
C VAL A 199 9.09 20.35 -1.98
N GLN A 200 7.96 20.26 -1.28
CA GLN A 200 7.19 21.44 -0.87
C GLN A 200 7.97 22.27 0.13
N ARG A 201 8.62 21.63 1.11
CA ARG A 201 9.54 22.26 2.07
C ARG A 201 10.84 21.46 2.15
N VAL A 202 11.98 22.15 2.32
CA VAL A 202 13.28 21.44 2.44
C VAL A 202 13.60 20.99 3.87
N TYR A 203 12.75 21.34 4.83
CA TYR A 203 12.88 20.99 6.24
C TYR A 203 11.54 20.51 6.82
N TYR A 204 11.59 19.82 7.95
CA TYR A 204 10.40 19.39 8.69
C TYR A 204 9.72 20.59 9.35
N VAL A 205 8.48 20.87 8.91
CA VAL A 205 7.70 22.00 9.43
C VAL A 205 7.20 21.67 10.84
N PRO A 206 7.30 22.59 11.81
CA PRO A 206 6.77 22.38 13.16
C PRO A 206 5.24 22.16 13.14
N PRO A 207 4.69 21.30 14.03
CA PRO A 207 3.26 21.03 14.06
C PRO A 207 2.36 22.26 14.22
N GLU A 208 2.84 23.30 14.89
CA GLU A 208 2.11 24.54 15.12
C GLU A 208 1.88 25.35 13.83
N GLN A 209 2.63 25.04 12.78
CA GLN A 209 2.54 25.69 11.46
C GLN A 209 1.76 24.84 10.45
N PHE A 210 1.20 23.69 10.86
CA PHE A 210 0.36 22.89 9.97
C PHE A 210 -0.93 23.64 9.65
N ALA A 211 -1.30 23.66 8.37
CA ALA A 211 -2.61 24.17 7.98
C ALA A 211 -3.72 23.23 8.49
N ASP A 212 -4.90 23.79 8.76
CA ASP A 212 -6.07 23.02 9.21
C ASP A 212 -6.36 21.82 8.29
N GLY A 213 -6.63 20.66 8.92
CA GLY A 213 -6.84 19.39 8.22
C GLY A 213 -5.59 18.84 7.51
N GLY A 214 -4.45 19.52 7.63
CA GLY A 214 -3.18 19.16 7.04
C GLY A 214 -2.25 18.40 7.99
N GLY A 215 -1.01 18.25 7.55
CA GLY A 215 0.09 17.74 8.35
C GLY A 215 1.40 18.20 7.73
N GLU A 216 2.48 17.46 7.97
CA GLU A 216 3.77 17.70 7.31
C GLU A 216 3.58 17.80 5.77
N PRO A 217 3.97 18.91 5.10
CA PRO A 217 3.63 19.16 3.70
C PRO A 217 4.03 18.06 2.71
N ASP A 218 5.11 17.34 3.00
CA ASP A 218 5.64 16.26 2.17
C ASP A 218 5.43 14.87 2.80
N ARG A 219 4.53 14.71 3.79
CA ARG A 219 4.27 13.42 4.48
C ARG A 219 3.96 12.25 3.54
N HIS A 220 3.34 12.53 2.40
CA HIS A 220 2.95 11.55 1.38
C HIS A 220 3.82 11.61 0.12
N LYS A 221 4.88 12.42 0.13
CA LYS A 221 5.79 12.56 -1.01
C LYS A 221 6.95 11.58 -0.87
N GLN A 222 7.40 11.11 -2.03
CA GLN A 222 8.56 10.24 -2.21
C GLN A 222 9.59 10.96 -3.09
N GLY A 223 10.67 10.28 -3.46
CA GLY A 223 11.72 10.86 -4.32
C GLY A 223 12.69 11.71 -3.52
N PHE A 224 12.72 13.00 -3.84
CA PHE A 224 13.74 13.92 -3.31
C PHE A 224 13.42 14.47 -1.92
N ALA A 225 12.15 14.55 -1.52
CA ALA A 225 11.76 15.19 -0.26
C ALA A 225 12.32 14.47 0.99
N PRO A 226 12.24 13.12 1.10
CA PRO A 226 12.81 12.37 2.22
C PRO A 226 14.29 12.65 2.49
N THR A 227 15.15 12.46 1.49
CA THR A 227 16.59 12.71 1.62
C THR A 227 16.87 14.18 1.94
N THR A 228 16.18 15.12 1.28
CA THR A 228 16.38 16.56 1.47
C THR A 228 16.07 16.99 2.90
N LYS A 229 14.90 16.59 3.42
CA LYS A 229 14.48 16.94 4.78
C LYS A 229 15.35 16.33 5.85
N LEU A 230 15.73 15.07 5.66
CA LEU A 230 16.61 14.38 6.60
C LEU A 230 18.02 15.00 6.60
N LEU A 231 18.59 15.31 5.43
CA LEU A 231 19.85 16.03 5.31
C LEU A 231 19.82 17.36 6.08
N PHE A 232 18.77 18.15 5.89
CA PHE A 232 18.61 19.42 6.62
C PHE A 232 18.54 19.19 8.15
N ALA A 233 17.76 18.22 8.61
CA ALA A 233 17.62 17.91 10.02
C ALA A 233 18.96 17.48 10.66
N VAL A 234 19.72 16.63 9.98
CA VAL A 234 21.04 16.16 10.43
C VAL A 234 22.03 17.33 10.48
N VAL A 235 22.09 18.17 9.43
CA VAL A 235 22.96 19.36 9.41
C VAL A 235 22.60 20.34 10.53
N LYS A 236 21.30 20.55 10.79
CA LYS A 236 20.84 21.40 11.90
C LYS A 236 21.26 20.84 13.25
N ARG A 237 21.13 19.52 13.47
CA ARG A 237 21.59 18.88 14.72
C ARG A 237 23.11 18.98 14.86
N LEU A 238 23.85 18.71 13.80
CA LEU A 238 25.31 18.83 13.77
C LEU A 238 25.76 20.26 14.07
N ALA A 239 25.08 21.29 13.54
CA ALA A 239 25.42 22.69 13.79
C ALA A 239 25.38 23.08 15.27
N LEU A 240 24.49 22.45 16.06
CA LEU A 240 24.41 22.67 17.51
C LEU A 240 25.62 22.08 18.27
N LEU A 241 26.29 21.06 17.72
CA LEU A 241 27.39 20.34 18.36
C LEU A 241 28.77 20.74 17.80
N ASP A 242 28.89 20.82 16.48
CA ASP A 242 30.06 21.25 15.73
C ASP A 242 29.65 22.07 14.49
N LYS A 243 29.58 23.38 14.70
CA LYS A 243 29.30 24.36 13.67
C LYS A 243 30.28 24.28 12.48
N LYS A 244 31.58 24.04 12.72
CA LYS A 244 32.58 24.00 11.64
C LYS A 244 32.35 22.79 10.73
N ALA A 245 32.01 21.64 11.31
CA ALA A 245 31.66 20.44 10.57
C ALA A 245 30.39 20.67 9.73
N ALA A 246 29.34 21.25 10.32
CA ALA A 246 28.11 21.60 9.60
C ALA A 246 28.38 22.57 8.44
N SER A 247 29.18 23.63 8.65
CA SER A 247 29.56 24.57 7.59
C SER A 247 30.26 23.88 6.41
N ARG A 248 31.14 22.89 6.65
CA ARG A 248 31.79 22.13 5.57
C ARG A 248 30.78 21.40 4.68
N VAL A 249 29.75 20.80 5.28
CA VAL A 249 28.67 20.14 4.51
C VAL A 249 27.91 21.17 3.68
N VAL A 250 27.51 22.30 4.28
CA VAL A 250 26.77 23.37 3.59
C VAL A 250 27.58 23.96 2.43
N SER A 251 28.88 24.18 2.61
CA SER A 251 29.77 24.69 1.55
C SER A 251 29.94 23.74 0.37
N SER A 252 29.59 22.45 0.52
CA SER A 252 29.63 21.48 -0.58
C SER A 252 28.40 21.51 -1.49
N TRP A 253 27.36 22.28 -1.12
CA TRP A 253 26.12 22.36 -1.88
C TRP A 253 26.29 23.23 -3.14
N ASP A 254 26.04 22.65 -4.31
CA ASP A 254 26.11 23.32 -5.61
C ASP A 254 24.87 24.21 -5.84
N THR A 255 24.87 25.40 -5.22
CA THR A 255 23.79 26.38 -5.33
C THR A 255 23.66 26.97 -6.73
N ASP A 256 24.73 27.01 -7.53
CA ASP A 256 24.67 27.61 -8.87
C ASP A 256 23.91 26.72 -9.85
N ARG A 257 24.09 25.39 -9.75
CA ARG A 257 23.47 24.43 -10.67
C ARG A 257 22.12 23.89 -10.18
N SER A 258 21.82 23.96 -8.88
CA SER A 258 20.65 23.31 -8.28
C SER A 258 19.78 24.27 -7.48
N LYS A 259 18.55 24.48 -7.95
CA LYS A 259 17.52 25.25 -7.23
C LYS A 259 17.16 24.61 -5.89
N LEU A 260 17.21 23.28 -5.78
CA LEU A 260 16.98 22.58 -4.52
C LEU A 260 18.09 22.87 -3.50
N TYR A 261 19.36 22.91 -3.92
CA TYR A 261 20.46 23.32 -3.04
C TYR A 261 20.39 24.79 -2.66
N LYS A 262 19.97 25.69 -3.57
CA LYS A 262 19.68 27.09 -3.20
C LYS A 262 18.65 27.18 -2.08
N ARG A 263 17.58 26.39 -2.15
CA ARG A 263 16.54 26.34 -1.12
C ARG A 263 17.04 25.77 0.21
N LEU A 264 17.83 24.68 0.18
CA LEU A 264 18.49 24.13 1.37
C LEU A 264 19.42 25.15 2.02
N TRP A 265 20.26 25.82 1.23
CA TRP A 265 21.14 26.87 1.68
C TRP A 265 20.34 28.02 2.32
N ALA A 266 19.28 28.48 1.66
CA ALA A 266 18.42 29.54 2.20
C ALA A 266 17.76 29.14 3.52
N ALA A 267 17.36 27.87 3.67
CA ALA A 267 16.81 27.36 4.92
C ALA A 267 17.81 27.36 6.07
N VAL A 268 19.10 27.06 5.81
CA VAL A 268 20.18 27.11 6.81
C VAL A 268 20.53 28.56 7.13
N ALA A 269 20.57 29.44 6.13
CA ALA A 269 20.93 30.85 6.27
C ALA A 269 19.93 31.67 7.10
N ARG A 270 18.77 31.12 7.47
CA ARG A 270 17.86 31.73 8.45
C ARG A 270 18.51 31.83 9.84
N ASP A 271 19.43 30.94 10.16
CA ASP A 271 20.19 30.98 11.40
C ASP A 271 21.39 31.93 11.26
N GLU A 272 21.35 33.05 12.00
CA GLU A 272 22.42 34.04 12.04
C GLU A 272 23.73 33.48 12.57
N SER A 273 23.68 32.46 13.42
CA SER A 273 24.90 31.81 13.85
C SER A 273 25.56 31.11 12.67
N MET A 274 24.84 30.44 11.78
CA MET A 274 25.43 29.62 10.72
C MET A 274 26.01 30.43 9.55
N ILE A 275 25.26 31.42 9.06
CA ILE A 275 25.62 32.20 7.87
C ILE A 275 25.56 33.70 8.19
N GLY A 276 26.65 34.39 7.88
CA GLY A 276 26.81 35.82 8.14
C GLY A 276 25.93 36.69 7.25
N ALA A 277 25.61 37.90 7.71
CA ALA A 277 24.76 38.84 7.00
C ALA A 277 25.28 39.21 5.59
N THR A 278 26.60 39.29 5.42
CA THR A 278 27.22 39.60 4.12
C THR A 278 26.90 38.55 3.07
N ASP A 279 27.00 37.26 3.42
CA ASP A 279 26.71 36.16 2.50
C ASP A 279 25.22 36.12 2.14
N VAL A 280 24.34 36.38 3.13
CA VAL A 280 22.89 36.50 2.90
C VAL A 280 22.57 37.68 1.97
N ALA A 281 23.23 38.81 2.15
CA ALA A 281 23.07 39.99 1.32
C ALA A 281 23.51 39.73 -0.14
N GLU A 282 24.66 39.09 -0.33
CA GLU A 282 25.15 38.69 -1.65
C GLU A 282 24.19 37.69 -2.32
N PHE A 283 23.70 36.70 -1.57
CA PHE A 283 22.74 35.72 -2.07
C PHE A 283 21.43 36.38 -2.54
N LEU A 284 20.80 37.21 -1.70
CA LEU A 284 19.50 37.82 -2.01
C LEU A 284 19.57 38.82 -3.19
N THR A 285 20.71 39.49 -3.37
CA THR A 285 20.90 40.45 -4.47
C THR A 285 21.13 39.79 -5.82
N LYS A 286 21.69 38.56 -5.85
CA LYS A 286 21.92 37.77 -7.07
C LYS A 286 20.70 36.99 -7.59
N LEU A 287 19.61 36.92 -6.82
CA LEU A 287 18.42 36.16 -7.21
C LEU A 287 17.77 36.69 -8.49
N ASP A 288 17.42 35.76 -9.39
CA ASP A 288 16.61 36.10 -10.56
C ASP A 288 15.15 36.42 -10.17
N ASP A 289 14.36 36.92 -11.12
CA ASP A 289 12.97 37.32 -10.84
C ASP A 289 12.04 36.16 -10.48
N GLN A 290 12.31 34.95 -10.99
CA GLN A 290 11.50 33.77 -10.66
C GLN A 290 11.80 33.32 -9.22
N GLU A 291 13.07 33.24 -8.86
CA GLU A 291 13.55 32.87 -7.53
C GLU A 291 13.10 33.88 -6.47
N PHE A 292 13.05 35.18 -6.82
CA PHE A 292 12.68 36.24 -5.90
C PHE A 292 11.17 36.31 -5.60
N TRP A 293 10.33 36.12 -6.63
CA TRP A 293 8.89 36.43 -6.59
C TRP A 293 7.96 35.22 -6.46
N TRP A 294 8.44 33.99 -6.57
CA TRP A 294 7.59 32.79 -6.55
C TRP A 294 7.69 32.03 -5.22
N PRO A 295 7.00 32.48 -4.15
CA PRO A 295 7.08 31.87 -2.82
C PRO A 295 6.58 30.42 -2.80
N HIS A 296 5.68 30.04 -3.72
CA HIS A 296 5.26 28.64 -3.83
C HIS A 296 6.38 27.71 -4.35
N ALA A 297 7.32 28.22 -5.14
CA ALA A 297 8.44 27.43 -5.67
C ALA A 297 9.71 27.56 -4.82
N PHE A 298 9.90 28.71 -4.17
CA PHE A 298 11.06 29.05 -3.35
C PHE A 298 10.66 29.61 -1.96
N PRO A 299 9.88 28.86 -1.17
CA PRO A 299 9.34 29.37 0.10
C PRO A 299 10.46 29.72 1.08
N GLU A 300 11.54 28.93 1.11
CA GLU A 300 12.69 29.17 1.98
C GLU A 300 13.42 30.50 1.69
N ILE A 301 13.41 30.96 0.43
CA ILE A 301 14.04 32.23 0.05
C ILE A 301 13.19 33.42 0.52
N ALA A 302 11.87 33.33 0.35
CA ALA A 302 10.94 34.35 0.85
C ALA A 302 10.98 34.43 2.38
N GLU A 303 11.05 33.28 3.06
CA GLU A 303 11.22 33.18 4.50
C GLU A 303 12.55 33.79 4.97
N LEU A 304 13.67 33.43 4.33
CA LEU A 304 15.00 33.97 4.64
C LEU A 304 15.03 35.50 4.56
N ARG A 305 14.49 36.06 3.48
CA ARG A 305 14.42 37.51 3.26
C ARG A 305 13.69 38.22 4.39
N ALA A 306 12.57 37.66 4.86
CA ALA A 306 11.80 38.25 5.94
C ALA A 306 12.51 38.14 7.30
N VAL A 307 12.99 36.94 7.65
CA VAL A 307 13.60 36.67 8.96
C VAL A 307 14.94 37.40 9.14
N ARG A 308 15.77 37.49 8.09
CA ARG A 308 17.09 38.11 8.17
C ARG A 308 17.11 39.60 7.80
N TRP A 309 15.95 40.22 7.55
CA TRP A 309 15.85 41.60 7.04
C TRP A 309 16.67 42.62 7.85
N ASN A 310 16.54 42.61 9.18
CA ASN A 310 17.23 43.54 10.07
C ASN A 310 18.75 43.31 10.15
N SER A 311 19.23 42.12 9.80
CA SER A 311 20.67 41.81 9.81
C SER A 311 21.39 42.29 8.54
N LEU A 312 20.64 42.66 7.48
CA LEU A 312 21.21 43.05 6.20
C LEU A 312 21.81 44.47 6.25
N PRO A 313 22.88 44.75 5.48
CA PRO A 313 23.39 46.11 5.31
C PRO A 313 22.32 47.05 4.76
N GLU A 314 22.30 48.30 5.23
CA GLU A 314 21.29 49.30 4.86
C GLU A 314 21.21 49.54 3.34
N GLU A 315 22.34 49.54 2.64
CA GLU A 315 22.36 49.68 1.18
C GLU A 315 21.58 48.55 0.49
N VAL A 316 21.68 47.33 1.02
CA VAL A 316 21.03 46.14 0.47
C VAL A 316 19.55 46.13 0.80
N THR A 317 19.15 46.49 2.03
CA THR A 317 17.73 46.62 2.37
C THR A 317 17.04 47.67 1.50
N GLN A 318 17.69 48.82 1.25
CA GLN A 318 17.17 49.84 0.33
C GLN A 318 17.06 49.31 -1.11
N GLN A 319 18.03 48.54 -1.60
CA GLN A 319 17.97 47.94 -2.93
C GLN A 319 16.82 46.93 -3.04
N LEU A 320 16.68 46.03 -2.08
CA LEU A 320 15.63 45.01 -2.04
C LEU A 320 14.25 45.65 -1.88
N GLU A 321 14.10 46.66 -1.04
CA GLU A 321 12.85 47.40 -0.85
C GLU A 321 12.42 48.11 -2.13
N ARG A 322 13.35 48.77 -2.85
CA ARG A 322 13.08 49.33 -4.18
C ARG A 322 12.63 48.25 -5.18
N ARG A 323 13.21 47.04 -5.12
CA ARG A 323 12.80 45.90 -5.96
C ARG A 323 11.38 45.46 -5.60
N ILE A 324 11.04 45.35 -4.32
CA ILE A 324 9.71 44.95 -3.85
C ILE A 324 8.66 45.99 -4.25
N LEU A 325 8.91 47.27 -4.02
CA LEU A 325 7.98 48.35 -4.39
C LEU A 325 7.75 48.47 -5.90
N LYS A 326 8.71 48.05 -6.72
CA LYS A 326 8.57 48.00 -8.18
C LYS A 326 7.68 46.83 -8.65
N GLY A 327 7.63 45.74 -7.87
CA GLY A 327 6.88 44.52 -8.19
C GLY A 327 7.55 43.63 -9.24
N GLU A 328 6.98 42.44 -9.47
CA GLU A 328 7.40 41.49 -10.50
C GLU A 328 7.39 42.14 -11.91
N PRO A 329 8.28 41.76 -12.85
CA PRO A 329 8.22 42.30 -14.21
C PRO A 329 6.87 42.08 -14.91
N ALA A 330 6.14 43.17 -15.16
CA ALA A 330 4.77 43.16 -15.70
C ALA A 330 4.61 42.42 -17.04
N GLY A 331 5.66 42.30 -17.85
CA GLY A 331 5.63 41.60 -19.14
C GLY A 331 5.27 40.11 -19.03
N ARG A 332 5.64 39.44 -17.92
CA ARG A 332 5.29 38.03 -17.67
C ARG A 332 3.85 37.89 -17.17
N LEU A 333 3.44 38.72 -16.21
CA LEU A 333 2.09 38.69 -15.65
C LEU A 333 1.01 39.05 -16.68
N ARG A 334 1.26 40.05 -17.53
CA ARG A 334 0.32 40.47 -18.59
C ARG A 334 0.02 39.36 -19.59
N LYS A 335 1.02 38.52 -19.92
CA LYS A 335 0.82 37.36 -20.80
C LYS A 335 -0.04 36.27 -20.17
N ARG A 336 -0.06 36.16 -18.83
CA ARG A 336 -0.79 35.12 -18.08
C ARG A 336 -2.20 35.52 -17.66
N LEU A 337 -2.40 36.78 -17.24
CA LEU A 337 -3.60 37.24 -16.53
C LEU A 337 -4.31 38.41 -17.23
N GLY A 338 -3.78 38.95 -18.33
CA GLY A 338 -4.29 40.19 -18.94
C GLY A 338 -3.81 41.46 -18.22
N LYS A 339 -4.21 42.65 -18.71
CA LYS A 339 -3.59 43.94 -18.31
C LYS A 339 -3.98 44.39 -16.90
N ASP A 340 -5.27 44.33 -16.56
CA ASP A 340 -5.80 44.88 -15.31
C ASP A 340 -5.57 43.92 -14.13
N GLU A 341 -5.78 42.61 -14.33
CA GLU A 341 -5.49 41.60 -13.31
C GLU A 341 -3.98 41.51 -13.01
N ALA A 342 -3.11 41.68 -14.01
CA ALA A 342 -1.67 41.78 -13.78
C ALA A 342 -1.31 42.98 -12.89
N LYS A 343 -1.96 44.13 -13.05
CA LYS A 343 -1.73 45.30 -12.19
C LYS A 343 -2.13 45.01 -10.75
N ASN A 344 -3.28 44.38 -10.54
CA ASN A 344 -3.75 44.00 -9.20
C ASN A 344 -2.86 42.93 -8.56
N ALA A 345 -2.40 41.94 -9.34
CA ALA A 345 -1.48 40.92 -8.87
C ALA A 345 -0.13 41.49 -8.42
N LEU A 346 0.41 42.50 -9.10
CA LEU A 346 1.65 43.19 -8.71
C LEU A 346 1.53 43.84 -7.32
N VAL A 347 0.44 44.56 -7.10
CA VAL A 347 0.17 45.22 -5.81
C VAL A 347 0.04 44.16 -4.72
N ARG A 348 -0.78 43.12 -4.96
CA ARG A 348 -0.99 42.01 -4.04
C ARG A 348 0.32 41.33 -3.62
N LEU A 349 1.17 40.94 -4.58
CA LEU A 349 2.43 40.24 -4.29
C LEU A 349 3.39 41.13 -3.49
N SER A 350 3.51 42.40 -3.87
CA SER A 350 4.38 43.35 -3.16
C SER A 350 3.88 43.62 -1.73
N MET A 351 2.56 43.72 -1.55
CA MET A 351 1.94 43.82 -0.22
C MET A 351 2.25 42.58 0.63
N THR A 352 2.05 41.38 0.09
CA THR A 352 2.34 40.12 0.81
C THR A 352 3.78 40.06 1.29
N GLU A 353 4.75 40.44 0.45
CA GLU A 353 6.17 40.43 0.83
C GLU A 353 6.51 41.46 1.92
N LEU A 354 6.00 42.68 1.83
CA LEU A 354 6.22 43.71 2.87
C LEU A 354 5.55 43.33 4.19
N GLN A 355 4.33 42.77 4.15
CA GLN A 355 3.65 42.24 5.33
C GLN A 355 4.47 41.10 5.96
N ARG A 356 5.01 40.19 5.15
CA ARG A 356 5.87 39.09 5.62
C ARG A 356 7.11 39.61 6.35
N ILE A 357 7.79 40.61 5.80
CA ILE A 357 8.96 41.26 6.45
C ILE A 357 8.55 41.87 7.79
N LYS A 358 7.43 42.61 7.83
CA LYS A 358 6.95 43.26 9.06
C LYS A 358 6.56 42.24 10.14
N LEU A 359 5.89 41.15 9.77
CA LEU A 359 5.54 40.05 10.69
C LEU A 359 6.77 39.36 11.27
N ALA A 360 7.86 39.27 10.51
CA ALA A 360 9.14 38.75 10.99
C ALA A 360 9.89 39.76 11.87
N GLY A 361 9.35 40.97 12.11
CA GLY A 361 9.96 42.03 12.91
C GLY A 361 10.92 42.94 12.13
N GLY A 362 10.93 42.88 10.79
CA GLY A 362 11.76 43.72 9.94
C GLY A 362 11.34 45.19 9.93
N HIS A 363 12.32 46.10 10.04
CA HIS A 363 12.08 47.55 9.92
C HIS A 363 12.05 47.96 8.44
N LEU A 364 10.91 48.50 8.00
CA LEU A 364 10.73 49.05 6.66
C LEU A 364 11.05 50.56 6.67
N SER A 365 11.43 51.12 5.53
CA SER A 365 11.55 52.57 5.42
C SER A 365 10.17 53.24 5.51
N ALA A 366 10.14 54.51 5.93
CA ALA A 366 8.89 55.29 5.97
C ALA A 366 8.15 55.28 4.63
N LYS A 367 8.89 55.30 3.51
CA LYS A 367 8.32 55.23 2.16
C LYS A 367 7.59 53.90 1.90
N ALA A 368 8.15 52.78 2.34
CA ALA A 368 7.52 51.48 2.15
C ALA A 368 6.34 51.27 3.09
N GLU A 369 6.40 51.79 4.32
CA GLU A 369 5.25 51.79 5.24
C GLU A 369 4.08 52.60 4.69
N ASP A 370 4.31 53.83 4.22
CA ASP A 370 3.28 54.68 3.61
C ASP A 370 2.65 54.00 2.39
N TRP A 371 3.48 53.36 1.55
CA TRP A 371 3.00 52.61 0.40
C TRP A 371 2.13 51.42 0.81
N LEU A 372 2.56 50.65 1.81
CA LEU A 372 1.84 49.47 2.30
C LEU A 372 0.48 49.85 2.91
N GLN A 373 0.42 50.92 3.71
CA GLN A 373 -0.83 51.43 4.28
C GLN A 373 -1.80 51.88 3.19
N LYS A 374 -1.32 52.63 2.19
CA LYS A 374 -2.13 53.05 1.05
C LYS A 374 -2.66 51.85 0.27
N ALA A 375 -1.81 50.90 -0.07
CA ALA A 375 -2.20 49.70 -0.82
C ALA A 375 -3.23 48.84 -0.07
N ALA A 376 -3.08 48.69 1.24
CA ALA A 376 -4.06 47.99 2.09
C ALA A 376 -5.42 48.69 2.11
N SER A 377 -5.47 50.03 2.10
CA SER A 377 -6.73 50.79 2.05
C SER A 377 -7.45 50.67 0.70
N GLU A 378 -6.71 50.54 -0.40
CA GLU A 378 -7.25 50.42 -1.76
C GLU A 378 -7.76 48.99 -2.06
N GLN A 379 -7.35 47.97 -1.30
CA GLN A 379 -7.73 46.56 -1.50
C GLN A 379 -8.19 45.86 -0.20
N PRO A 380 -9.31 46.30 0.41
CA PRO A 380 -9.75 45.82 1.73
C PRO A 380 -10.21 44.34 1.75
N GLN A 381 -10.52 43.75 0.58
CA GLN A 381 -10.87 42.34 0.47
C GLN A 381 -9.67 41.40 0.61
N GLN A 382 -8.44 41.92 0.55
CA GLN A 382 -7.25 41.10 0.69
C GLN A 382 -6.99 40.76 2.16
N ILE A 383 -7.00 39.47 2.48
CA ILE A 383 -6.75 38.96 3.83
C ILE A 383 -5.32 39.35 4.24
N ALA A 384 -5.17 39.99 5.40
CA ALA A 384 -3.87 40.29 5.97
C ALA A 384 -3.10 39.00 6.26
N LEU A 385 -1.80 39.00 5.97
CA LEU A 385 -0.94 37.89 6.33
C LEU A 385 -0.90 37.74 7.87
N ALA A 386 -1.15 36.54 8.37
CA ALA A 386 -1.20 36.15 9.78
C ALA A 386 0.08 35.43 10.24
N SER A 387 0.86 34.85 9.31
CA SER A 387 2.17 34.27 9.62
C SER A 387 3.16 34.45 8.47
N VAL A 388 4.46 34.42 8.80
CA VAL A 388 5.54 34.55 7.79
C VAL A 388 5.46 33.46 6.72
N THR A 389 4.97 32.28 7.09
CA THR A 389 4.87 31.10 6.22
C THR A 389 3.50 30.92 5.57
N GLN A 390 2.54 31.81 5.84
CA GLN A 390 1.25 31.77 5.18
C GLN A 390 1.43 31.99 3.67
N ASP A 391 0.66 31.23 2.88
CA ASP A 391 0.73 31.08 1.41
C ASP A 391 1.76 30.06 0.89
N PHE A 392 2.65 29.54 1.75
CA PHE A 392 3.52 28.42 1.35
C PHE A 392 2.69 27.15 1.16
N ALA A 393 3.20 26.24 0.34
CA ALA A 393 2.46 25.03 -0.01
C ALA A 393 2.26 24.13 1.22
N ALA A 394 0.99 23.91 1.58
CA ALA A 394 0.58 23.14 2.75
C ALA A 394 0.50 21.62 2.52
N GLY A 395 0.87 21.14 1.33
CA GLY A 395 0.76 19.74 0.96
C GLY A 395 -0.68 19.23 0.87
N VAL A 396 -0.86 17.92 1.08
CA VAL A 396 -2.18 17.26 1.03
C VAL A 396 -2.93 17.49 2.33
N ARG A 397 -4.09 18.16 2.22
CA ARG A 397 -5.00 18.48 3.33
C ARG A 397 -6.31 17.71 3.18
N SER A 398 -6.85 17.28 4.30
CA SER A 398 -8.17 16.68 4.41
C SER A 398 -9.10 17.69 5.07
N PHE A 399 -9.98 18.28 4.29
CA PHE A 399 -11.05 19.12 4.82
C PHE A 399 -12.27 18.26 5.07
N LYS A 400 -12.77 18.26 6.31
CA LYS A 400 -14.17 17.93 6.56
C LYS A 400 -14.93 19.18 6.16
N ASP A 401 -15.46 19.21 4.94
CA ASP A 401 -16.16 20.37 4.42
C ASP A 401 -17.49 20.50 5.18
N ASP A 402 -17.47 21.23 6.30
CA ASP A 402 -18.67 21.53 7.08
C ASP A 402 -19.38 22.74 6.44
N ARG A 403 -19.75 22.61 5.16
CA ARG A 403 -20.58 23.62 4.51
C ARG A 403 -22.00 23.43 5.01
N GLY A 404 -22.33 24.20 6.06
CA GLY A 404 -23.69 24.50 6.46
C GLY A 404 -24.53 24.83 5.24
N GLY A 405 -25.77 24.32 5.22
CA GLY A 405 -26.70 24.29 4.10
C GLY A 405 -26.56 25.43 3.11
N ASP A 406 -26.32 25.09 1.85
CA ASP A 406 -26.50 26.05 0.77
C ASP A 406 -27.99 26.48 0.79
N PRO A 407 -28.32 27.74 1.11
CA PRO A 407 -29.70 28.19 1.21
C PRO A 407 -30.43 28.17 -0.14
N ALA A 408 -29.72 27.94 -1.24
CA ALA A 408 -30.20 28.05 -2.61
C ALA A 408 -31.47 27.24 -2.93
N PHE A 409 -31.69 26.09 -2.27
CA PHE A 409 -32.86 25.24 -2.53
C PHE A 409 -33.99 25.37 -1.50
N ALA A 410 -33.75 26.03 -0.37
CA ALA A 410 -34.75 26.17 0.69
C ALA A 410 -35.94 27.05 0.25
N ASP A 411 -35.69 28.03 -0.62
CA ASP A 411 -36.71 28.96 -1.14
C ASP A 411 -37.44 28.45 -2.40
N VAL A 412 -37.07 27.26 -2.93
CA VAL A 412 -37.68 26.71 -4.14
C VAL A 412 -39.00 26.02 -3.79
N PRO A 413 -40.13 26.35 -4.48
CA PRO A 413 -41.41 25.69 -4.23
C PRO A 413 -41.33 24.17 -4.47
N PRO A 414 -41.96 23.33 -3.61
CA PRO A 414 -41.91 21.87 -3.74
C PRO A 414 -42.37 21.35 -5.11
N SER A 415 -43.25 22.08 -5.80
CA SER A 415 -43.73 21.74 -7.16
C SER A 415 -42.66 21.81 -8.25
N ARG A 416 -41.58 22.57 -8.05
CA ARG A 416 -40.45 22.72 -9.00
C ARG A 416 -39.14 22.14 -8.48
N LEU A 417 -39.08 21.75 -7.21
CA LEU A 417 -37.86 21.33 -6.54
C LEU A 417 -37.17 20.14 -7.22
N ILE A 418 -37.93 19.12 -7.66
CA ILE A 418 -37.36 17.95 -8.37
C ILE A 418 -36.71 18.35 -9.69
N GLU A 419 -37.33 19.25 -10.46
CA GLU A 419 -36.79 19.70 -11.75
C GLU A 419 -35.51 20.53 -11.55
N GLU A 420 -35.49 21.39 -10.54
CA GLU A 420 -34.35 22.25 -10.24
C GLU A 420 -33.16 21.45 -9.68
N LEU A 421 -33.42 20.49 -8.79
CA LEU A 421 -32.39 19.55 -8.32
C LEU A 421 -31.82 18.73 -9.49
N ALA A 422 -32.68 18.14 -10.32
CA ALA A 422 -32.24 17.34 -11.47
C ALA A 422 -31.44 18.15 -12.50
N ARG A 423 -31.74 19.44 -12.66
CA ARG A 423 -31.01 20.36 -13.55
C ARG A 423 -29.58 20.61 -13.07
N GLN A 424 -29.36 20.62 -11.76
CA GLN A 424 -28.05 20.87 -11.16
C GLN A 424 -27.22 19.60 -10.94
N LEU A 425 -27.85 18.42 -10.99
CA LEU A 425 -27.16 17.12 -10.97
C LEU A 425 -26.50 16.81 -12.33
N GLY A 426 -25.20 17.07 -12.41
CA GLY A 426 -24.34 16.71 -13.54
C GLY A 426 -23.89 15.25 -13.52
N ASP A 427 -23.45 14.74 -14.68
CA ASP A 427 -23.09 13.33 -14.85
C ASP A 427 -21.73 12.98 -14.20
N ASP A 428 -20.84 13.96 -14.02
CA ASP A 428 -19.51 13.76 -13.44
C ASP A 428 -19.48 13.93 -11.91
N GLY A 429 -20.50 14.53 -11.29
CA GLY A 429 -20.63 14.68 -9.81
C GLY A 429 -19.59 15.56 -9.11
N TRP A 430 -18.54 16.01 -9.81
CA TRP A 430 -17.43 16.80 -9.24
C TRP A 430 -17.65 18.31 -9.27
N ASP A 431 -18.67 18.83 -9.94
CA ASP A 431 -18.94 20.27 -9.90
C ASP A 431 -19.59 20.68 -8.55
N ASN A 432 -19.50 21.97 -8.21
CA ASN A 432 -20.01 22.47 -6.94
C ASN A 432 -21.55 22.43 -6.86
N ASN A 433 -22.24 22.54 -8.00
CA ASN A 433 -23.70 22.61 -8.06
C ASN A 433 -24.35 21.23 -7.82
N SER A 434 -23.79 20.19 -8.44
CA SER A 434 -24.15 18.79 -8.26
C SER A 434 -23.96 18.39 -6.80
N ARG A 435 -22.84 18.79 -6.19
CA ARG A 435 -22.58 18.56 -4.76
C ARG A 435 -23.60 19.26 -3.86
N ALA A 436 -23.93 20.52 -4.12
CA ALA A 436 -24.93 21.26 -3.36
C ALA A 436 -26.33 20.60 -3.45
N ALA A 437 -26.73 20.16 -4.65
CA ALA A 437 -27.99 19.45 -4.85
C ALA A 437 -28.02 18.10 -4.10
N SER A 438 -26.94 17.31 -4.18
CA SER A 438 -26.77 16.06 -3.43
C SER A 438 -26.84 16.26 -1.92
N ASP A 439 -26.12 17.25 -1.38
CA ASP A 439 -26.11 17.57 0.05
C ASP A 439 -27.50 17.99 0.54
N TYR A 440 -28.23 18.78 -0.26
CA TYR A 440 -29.61 19.15 0.05
C TYR A 440 -30.54 17.93 0.11
N ILE A 441 -30.39 17.00 -0.83
CA ILE A 441 -31.16 15.74 -0.87
C ILE A 441 -30.87 14.89 0.38
N GLY A 442 -29.59 14.72 0.74
CA GLY A 442 -29.19 13.91 1.89
C GLY A 442 -29.63 14.47 3.24
N ARG A 443 -29.74 15.80 3.36
CA ARG A 443 -30.16 16.50 4.60
C ARG A 443 -31.68 16.60 4.77
N ASN A 444 -32.45 16.51 3.68
CA ASN A 444 -33.91 16.63 3.70
C ASN A 444 -34.62 15.35 3.19
N PRO A 445 -34.28 14.16 3.71
CA PRO A 445 -34.74 12.90 3.15
C PRO A 445 -36.27 12.76 3.16
N ASP A 446 -36.95 13.20 4.22
CA ASP A 446 -38.42 13.11 4.32
C ASP A 446 -39.15 13.94 3.25
N LEU A 447 -38.70 15.17 3.02
CA LEU A 447 -39.25 16.05 1.98
C LEU A 447 -39.02 15.46 0.58
N ILE A 448 -37.82 14.91 0.33
CA ILE A 448 -37.50 14.30 -0.95
C ILE A 448 -38.36 13.05 -1.17
N LEU A 449 -38.53 12.21 -0.16
CA LEU A 449 -39.41 11.04 -0.23
C LEU A 449 -40.86 11.45 -0.52
N ASP A 450 -41.40 12.51 0.11
CA ASP A 450 -42.76 13.02 -0.18
C ASP A 450 -42.95 13.40 -1.65
N LEU A 451 -41.91 13.93 -2.29
CA LEU A 451 -41.94 14.37 -3.69
C LEU A 451 -41.77 13.23 -4.70
N LEU A 452 -41.19 12.12 -4.27
CA LEU A 452 -40.94 10.94 -5.10
C LEU A 452 -42.03 9.87 -4.94
N ALA A 453 -42.58 9.72 -3.73
CA ALA A 453 -43.54 8.69 -3.34
C ALA A 453 -44.78 8.63 -4.25
N GLY A 454 -45.05 7.44 -4.80
CA GLY A 454 -46.24 7.15 -5.61
C GLY A 454 -46.40 8.01 -6.88
N LYS A 455 -45.33 8.66 -7.37
CA LYS A 455 -45.36 9.49 -8.58
C LYS A 455 -44.91 8.70 -9.82
N PRO A 456 -45.43 9.01 -11.01
CA PRO A 456 -45.01 8.34 -12.25
C PRO A 456 -43.58 8.74 -12.64
N TYR A 457 -42.93 7.86 -13.41
CA TYR A 457 -41.64 8.10 -14.04
C TYR A 457 -41.49 9.50 -14.65
N SER A 458 -40.37 10.15 -14.35
CA SER A 458 -39.79 11.22 -15.14
C SER A 458 -38.25 11.14 -15.06
N PRO A 459 -37.50 11.56 -16.09
CA PRO A 459 -36.04 11.56 -16.05
C PRO A 459 -35.49 12.36 -14.86
N ALA A 460 -36.14 13.46 -14.50
CA ALA A 460 -35.77 14.27 -13.35
C ALA A 460 -35.92 13.50 -12.02
N ARG A 461 -37.03 12.76 -11.84
CA ARG A 461 -37.23 11.91 -10.65
C ARG A 461 -36.22 10.78 -10.58
N ALA A 462 -35.89 10.14 -11.70
CA ALA A 462 -34.87 9.10 -11.74
C ALA A 462 -33.49 9.63 -11.32
N LYS A 463 -33.08 10.80 -11.86
CA LYS A 463 -31.84 11.48 -11.43
C LYS A 463 -31.83 11.81 -9.93
N VAL A 464 -32.94 12.30 -9.39
CA VAL A 464 -33.04 12.62 -7.95
C VAL A 464 -33.03 11.34 -7.10
N TRP A 465 -33.68 10.26 -7.52
CA TRP A 465 -33.58 8.95 -6.85
C TRP A 465 -32.14 8.42 -6.83
N GLN A 466 -31.42 8.56 -7.94
CA GLN A 466 -30.02 8.16 -8.02
C GLN A 466 -29.16 8.97 -7.03
N ALA A 467 -29.31 10.29 -7.01
CA ALA A 467 -28.60 11.17 -6.08
C ALA A 467 -28.99 10.91 -4.62
N PHE A 468 -30.26 10.61 -4.34
CA PHE A 468 -30.75 10.22 -3.02
C PHE A 468 -30.00 9.00 -2.49
N GLY A 469 -29.84 7.98 -3.33
CA GLY A 469 -29.12 6.77 -2.93
C GLY A 469 -27.65 7.00 -2.55
N TYR A 470 -26.99 7.98 -3.16
CA TYR A 470 -25.61 8.36 -2.81
C TYR A 470 -25.51 9.29 -1.59
N SER A 471 -26.52 10.14 -1.38
CA SER A 471 -26.43 11.28 -0.46
C SER A 471 -27.06 11.01 0.90
N PHE A 472 -28.15 10.22 0.96
CA PHE A 472 -28.79 9.84 2.20
C PHE A 472 -28.15 8.55 2.78
N ARG A 473 -27.25 8.73 3.73
CA ARG A 473 -26.46 7.65 4.36
C ARG A 473 -26.16 7.95 5.83
N PRO A 474 -25.91 6.92 6.67
CA PRO A 474 -25.42 7.12 8.03
C PRO A 474 -24.05 7.81 8.05
N GLN A 475 -23.75 8.49 9.16
CA GLN A 475 -22.43 9.09 9.39
C GLN A 475 -21.36 8.01 9.56
N ASP A 476 -21.64 6.97 10.36
CA ASP A 476 -20.79 5.79 10.46
C ASP A 476 -21.38 4.60 9.69
N ILE A 477 -20.87 4.38 8.48
CA ILE A 477 -21.25 3.25 7.61
C ILE A 477 -20.86 1.88 8.19
N ASN A 478 -20.04 1.82 9.24
CA ASN A 478 -19.61 0.58 9.87
C ASN A 478 -20.37 0.26 11.15
N ALA A 479 -21.16 1.20 11.68
CA ALA A 479 -21.94 0.99 12.88
C ALA A 479 -23.14 0.05 12.62
N GLY A 480 -23.30 -0.96 13.48
CA GLY A 480 -24.55 -1.71 13.61
C GLY A 480 -25.51 -1.06 14.60
N ARG A 481 -26.73 -1.59 14.74
CA ARG A 481 -27.77 -1.07 15.64
C ARG A 481 -27.29 -0.80 17.07
N ASP A 482 -26.50 -1.72 17.61
CA ASP A 482 -26.02 -1.68 18.99
C ASP A 482 -24.85 -0.69 19.20
N THR A 483 -24.18 -0.30 18.12
CA THR A 483 -22.99 0.56 18.15
C THR A 483 -23.22 1.93 17.53
N ALA A 484 -24.41 2.16 16.96
CA ALA A 484 -24.76 3.39 16.25
C ALA A 484 -24.88 4.59 17.20
N THR A 485 -24.53 5.76 16.68
CA THR A 485 -24.74 7.03 17.37
C THR A 485 -26.25 7.33 17.48
N ALA A 486 -26.64 8.16 18.45
CA ALA A 486 -28.04 8.60 18.58
C ALA A 486 -28.54 9.33 17.32
N GLU A 487 -27.64 10.03 16.61
CA GLU A 487 -27.93 10.71 15.34
C GLU A 487 -28.26 9.71 14.22
N ASP A 488 -27.45 8.66 14.05
CA ASP A 488 -27.71 7.63 13.03
C ASP A 488 -28.98 6.82 13.37
N GLN A 489 -29.23 6.54 14.66
CA GLN A 489 -30.46 5.87 15.10
C GLN A 489 -31.72 6.70 14.78
N ALA A 490 -31.64 8.03 14.85
CA ALA A 490 -32.75 8.92 14.52
C ALA A 490 -33.13 8.89 13.03
N LEU A 491 -32.22 8.49 12.14
CA LEU A 491 -32.47 8.39 10.70
C LEU A 491 -33.13 7.06 10.27
N VAL A 492 -33.10 6.04 11.13
CA VAL A 492 -33.62 4.69 10.83
C VAL A 492 -35.10 4.69 10.39
N PRO A 493 -36.03 5.41 11.04
CA PRO A 493 -37.43 5.46 10.59
C PRO A 493 -37.58 5.99 9.16
N THR A 494 -36.85 7.04 8.80
CA THR A 494 -36.85 7.61 7.45
C THR A 494 -36.23 6.64 6.43
N ALA A 495 -35.18 5.90 6.83
CA ALA A 495 -34.58 4.87 5.98
C ALA A 495 -35.53 3.68 5.73
N LEU A 496 -36.30 3.24 6.74
CA LEU A 496 -37.33 2.22 6.57
C LEU A 496 -38.47 2.69 5.66
N ARG A 497 -38.87 3.96 5.80
CA ARG A 497 -39.82 4.59 4.88
C ARG A 497 -39.29 4.57 3.44
N ALA A 498 -38.01 4.92 3.23
CA ALA A 498 -37.40 4.86 1.91
C ALA A 498 -37.46 3.44 1.30
N CYS A 499 -37.28 2.38 2.11
CA CYS A 499 -37.46 1.01 1.63
C CYS A 499 -38.86 0.75 1.07
N GLY A 500 -39.91 1.21 1.78
CA GLY A 500 -41.29 1.09 1.33
C GLY A 500 -41.55 1.81 0.01
N GLU A 501 -41.00 3.03 -0.15
CA GLU A 501 -41.14 3.81 -1.38
C GLU A 501 -40.36 3.20 -2.55
N ILE A 502 -39.15 2.69 -2.33
CA ILE A 502 -38.37 1.96 -3.34
C ILE A 502 -39.16 0.74 -3.83
N ALA A 503 -39.77 -0.01 -2.92
CA ALA A 503 -40.57 -1.19 -3.27
C ALA A 503 -41.82 -0.86 -4.10
N GLY A 504 -42.38 0.35 -3.95
CA GLY A 504 -43.54 0.84 -4.70
C GLY A 504 -43.22 1.64 -5.97
N THR A 505 -41.94 1.85 -6.29
CA THR A 505 -41.50 2.69 -7.41
C THR A 505 -41.57 1.95 -8.75
N ASP A 506 -41.84 2.66 -9.84
CA ASP A 506 -41.90 2.05 -11.17
C ASP A 506 -40.54 1.52 -11.66
N VAL A 507 -40.58 0.43 -12.41
CA VAL A 507 -39.37 -0.30 -12.89
C VAL A 507 -38.43 0.58 -13.71
N LYS A 508 -38.97 1.55 -14.46
CA LYS A 508 -38.15 2.41 -15.32
C LYS A 508 -37.34 3.41 -14.48
N THR A 509 -37.95 4.00 -13.46
CA THR A 509 -37.24 4.82 -12.48
C THR A 509 -36.18 4.01 -11.74
N LEU A 510 -36.49 2.77 -11.32
CA LEU A 510 -35.50 1.89 -10.68
C LEU A 510 -34.32 1.55 -11.60
N GLN A 511 -34.56 1.36 -12.91
CA GLN A 511 -33.52 1.14 -13.92
C GLN A 511 -32.55 2.33 -14.02
N GLU A 512 -33.07 3.54 -14.16
CA GLU A 512 -32.23 4.73 -14.31
C GLU A 512 -31.54 5.14 -13.00
N ALA A 513 -32.14 4.84 -11.84
CA ALA A 513 -31.57 5.15 -10.52
C ALA A 513 -30.71 4.03 -9.91
N LEU A 514 -30.54 2.90 -10.62
CA LEU A 514 -30.04 1.64 -10.08
C LEU A 514 -28.74 1.79 -9.26
N SER A 515 -27.72 2.43 -9.83
CA SER A 515 -26.40 2.54 -9.19
C SER A 515 -26.45 3.28 -7.85
N GLY A 516 -27.29 4.32 -7.73
CA GLY A 516 -27.49 5.03 -6.48
C GLY A 516 -28.21 4.17 -5.46
N LEU A 517 -29.27 3.46 -5.88
CA LEU A 517 -30.10 2.64 -5.00
C LEU A 517 -29.38 1.36 -4.53
N THR A 518 -28.56 0.72 -5.36
CA THR A 518 -27.76 -0.43 -4.91
C THR A 518 -26.66 -0.01 -3.95
N THR A 519 -26.06 1.18 -4.16
CA THR A 519 -25.13 1.78 -3.20
C THR A 519 -25.84 2.06 -1.87
N TRP A 520 -27.05 2.61 -1.92
CA TRP A 520 -27.88 2.84 -0.72
C TRP A 520 -28.13 1.55 0.07
N ILE A 521 -28.57 0.47 -0.60
CA ILE A 521 -28.78 -0.85 0.02
C ILE A 521 -27.51 -1.29 0.76
N SER A 522 -26.36 -1.29 0.09
CA SER A 522 -25.09 -1.70 0.71
C SER A 522 -24.56 -0.77 1.81
N THR A 523 -25.06 0.47 1.92
CA THR A 523 -24.62 1.42 2.96
C THR A 523 -25.48 1.34 4.22
N TRP A 524 -26.76 0.99 4.08
CA TRP A 524 -27.71 0.90 5.19
C TRP A 524 -27.86 -0.52 5.80
N ASP A 525 -27.22 -1.51 5.18
CA ASP A 525 -27.31 -2.94 5.51
C ASP A 525 -27.16 -3.30 7.00
N ARG A 526 -26.23 -2.67 7.72
CA ARG A 526 -25.95 -2.94 9.14
C ARG A 526 -26.99 -2.32 10.07
N LEU A 527 -27.47 -1.12 9.77
CA LEU A 527 -28.46 -0.42 10.60
C LEU A 527 -29.88 -0.94 10.35
N LEU A 528 -30.17 -1.41 9.14
CA LEU A 528 -31.44 -2.02 8.75
C LEU A 528 -31.42 -3.55 8.84
N ASN A 529 -30.42 -4.13 9.53
CA ASN A 529 -30.31 -5.57 9.70
C ASN A 529 -31.59 -6.16 10.31
N GLY A 530 -32.09 -7.24 9.68
CA GLY A 530 -33.25 -7.99 10.11
C GLY A 530 -34.61 -7.40 9.74
N GLU A 531 -34.66 -6.26 9.05
CA GLU A 531 -35.92 -5.60 8.70
C GLU A 531 -36.52 -6.14 7.41
N GLY A 532 -37.82 -6.48 7.46
CA GLY A 532 -38.53 -7.02 6.30
C GLY A 532 -38.67 -6.01 5.16
N ASP A 533 -38.88 -4.73 5.47
CA ASP A 533 -39.06 -3.68 4.45
C ASP A 533 -37.79 -3.46 3.63
N TYR A 534 -36.61 -3.57 4.26
CA TYR A 534 -35.32 -3.53 3.56
C TYR A 534 -35.22 -4.63 2.49
N ILE A 535 -35.70 -5.83 2.79
CA ILE A 535 -35.71 -6.94 1.83
C ILE A 535 -36.78 -6.77 0.75
N ARG A 536 -37.91 -6.11 1.05
CA ARG A 536 -38.87 -5.74 -0.01
C ARG A 536 -38.28 -4.75 -1.00
N ALA A 537 -37.51 -3.77 -0.53
CA ALA A 537 -36.77 -2.86 -1.41
C ALA A 537 -35.72 -3.60 -2.24
N TRP A 538 -34.99 -4.53 -1.62
CA TRP A 538 -34.05 -5.41 -2.32
C TRP A 538 -34.73 -6.22 -3.43
N LEU A 539 -35.89 -6.82 -3.16
CA LEU A 539 -36.68 -7.61 -4.12
C LEU A 539 -37.14 -6.79 -5.32
N ALA A 540 -37.45 -5.50 -5.13
CA ALA A 540 -37.81 -4.60 -6.23
C ALA A 540 -36.61 -4.27 -7.13
N LEU A 541 -35.41 -4.10 -6.55
CA LEU A 541 -34.19 -3.77 -7.29
C LEU A 541 -33.56 -4.97 -7.99
N TRP A 542 -33.71 -6.18 -7.43
CA TRP A 542 -33.01 -7.37 -7.91
C TRP A 542 -33.22 -7.71 -9.40
N PRO A 543 -34.46 -7.77 -9.93
CA PRO A 543 -34.66 -8.11 -11.35
C PRO A 543 -33.99 -7.12 -12.29
N VAL A 544 -34.00 -5.83 -11.91
CA VAL A 544 -33.35 -4.75 -12.66
C VAL A 544 -31.83 -4.90 -12.63
N ALA A 545 -31.27 -5.18 -11.46
CA ALA A 545 -29.83 -5.42 -11.29
C ALA A 545 -29.33 -6.61 -12.11
N VAL A 546 -30.10 -7.71 -12.17
CA VAL A 546 -29.76 -8.90 -12.95
C VAL A 546 -29.72 -8.57 -14.45
N ILE A 547 -30.71 -7.85 -14.96
CA ILE A 547 -30.76 -7.46 -16.37
C ILE A 547 -29.55 -6.59 -16.72
N GLU A 548 -29.24 -5.59 -15.90
CA GLU A 548 -28.14 -4.65 -16.17
C GLU A 548 -26.77 -5.34 -16.10
N THR A 549 -26.56 -6.16 -15.07
CA THR A 549 -25.29 -6.90 -14.89
C THR A 549 -25.04 -7.87 -16.04
N ASN A 550 -26.09 -8.53 -16.56
CA ASN A 550 -25.97 -9.43 -17.70
C ASN A 550 -25.81 -8.71 -19.05
N ARG A 551 -26.21 -7.44 -19.15
CA ARG A 551 -26.01 -6.62 -20.37
C ARG A 551 -24.64 -5.96 -20.42
N ALA A 552 -24.01 -5.77 -19.27
CA ALA A 552 -22.69 -5.15 -19.20
C ALA A 552 -21.66 -5.94 -20.04
N PRO A 553 -20.75 -5.26 -20.75
CA PRO A 553 -19.70 -5.93 -21.51
C PRO A 553 -18.82 -6.76 -20.56
N GLY A 554 -18.34 -7.91 -21.05
CA GLY A 554 -17.41 -8.75 -20.30
C GLY A 554 -16.19 -7.94 -19.83
N SER A 555 -15.84 -8.09 -18.56
CA SER A 555 -14.67 -7.43 -17.96
C SER A 555 -13.54 -8.43 -17.79
N ASP A 556 -12.32 -8.05 -18.19
CA ASP A 556 -11.08 -8.80 -17.93
C ASP A 556 -10.68 -8.80 -16.44
N SER A 557 -11.43 -8.08 -15.59
CA SER A 557 -11.20 -8.07 -14.15
C SER A 557 -11.58 -9.42 -13.53
N ARG A 558 -10.85 -9.83 -12.49
CA ARG A 558 -11.11 -11.06 -11.74
C ARG A 558 -12.53 -11.06 -11.15
N LEU A 559 -13.13 -12.24 -11.01
CA LEU A 559 -14.50 -12.36 -10.49
C LEU A 559 -14.64 -11.72 -9.11
N GLY A 560 -13.64 -11.89 -8.24
CA GLY A 560 -13.61 -11.26 -6.91
C GLY A 560 -13.78 -9.74 -6.97
N ASP A 561 -12.99 -9.05 -7.79
CA ASP A 561 -12.99 -7.58 -7.87
C ASP A 561 -14.28 -7.04 -8.49
N ARG A 562 -14.75 -7.67 -9.58
CA ARG A 562 -15.99 -7.24 -10.25
C ARG A 562 -17.24 -7.61 -9.46
N SER A 563 -17.21 -8.70 -8.68
CA SER A 563 -18.37 -9.11 -7.89
C SER A 563 -18.80 -8.08 -6.86
N TYR A 564 -17.95 -7.14 -6.43
CA TYR A 564 -18.32 -6.09 -5.48
C TYR A 564 -18.71 -4.76 -6.13
N SER A 565 -18.41 -4.56 -7.42
CA SER A 565 -18.61 -3.29 -8.11
C SER A 565 -19.87 -3.24 -8.97
N THR A 566 -20.53 -4.38 -9.21
CA THR A 566 -21.78 -4.44 -9.99
C THR A 566 -23.02 -4.21 -9.13
N PRO A 567 -24.17 -3.84 -9.74
CA PRO A 567 -25.45 -3.74 -9.04
C PRO A 567 -25.83 -5.04 -8.31
N VAL A 568 -25.68 -6.21 -8.97
CA VAL A 568 -25.92 -7.53 -8.35
C VAL A 568 -25.00 -7.74 -7.16
N GLY A 569 -23.73 -7.38 -7.32
CA GLY A 569 -22.72 -7.47 -6.27
C GLY A 569 -23.08 -6.71 -5.00
N GLN A 570 -23.43 -5.44 -5.15
CA GLN A 570 -23.83 -4.59 -4.04
C GLN A 570 -25.10 -5.09 -3.34
N LEU A 571 -26.07 -5.57 -4.13
CA LEU A 571 -27.31 -6.15 -3.59
C LEU A 571 -27.04 -7.44 -2.81
N VAL A 572 -26.23 -8.36 -3.33
CA VAL A 572 -25.90 -9.62 -2.60
C VAL A 572 -25.12 -9.30 -1.32
N HIS A 573 -24.21 -8.34 -1.37
CA HIS A 573 -23.47 -7.89 -0.19
C HIS A 573 -24.40 -7.35 0.90
N GLY A 574 -25.30 -6.44 0.52
CA GLY A 574 -26.29 -5.85 1.41
C GLY A 574 -27.30 -6.87 1.93
N LEU A 575 -27.66 -7.89 1.14
CA LEU A 575 -28.49 -9.00 1.59
C LEU A 575 -27.78 -9.79 2.69
N ILE A 576 -26.56 -10.28 2.44
CA ILE A 576 -25.79 -11.12 3.39
C ILE A 576 -25.60 -10.41 4.73
N ARG A 577 -25.36 -9.10 4.73
CA ARG A 577 -25.17 -8.31 5.95
C ARG A 577 -26.46 -7.95 6.67
N ALA A 578 -27.58 -7.92 5.96
CA ALA A 578 -28.89 -7.69 6.55
C ALA A 578 -29.52 -8.95 7.12
N ILE A 579 -29.06 -10.15 6.74
CA ILE A 579 -29.63 -11.40 7.28
C ILE A 579 -29.38 -11.47 8.79
N PRO A 580 -30.41 -11.77 9.61
CA PRO A 580 -30.25 -11.92 11.04
C PRO A 580 -29.16 -12.94 11.42
N ALA A 581 -28.45 -12.64 12.50
CA ALA A 581 -27.43 -13.54 13.04
C ALA A 581 -28.07 -14.88 13.49
N PHE A 582 -27.64 -15.98 12.85
CA PHE A 582 -27.70 -17.37 13.32
C PHE A 582 -29.04 -17.89 13.89
N LYS A 583 -30.19 -17.50 13.32
CA LYS A 583 -31.50 -18.10 13.67
C LYS A 583 -31.95 -19.07 12.56
N PRO A 584 -31.97 -20.40 12.82
CA PRO A 584 -32.54 -21.38 11.89
C PRO A 584 -34.00 -21.05 11.57
N GLY A 585 -34.40 -21.22 10.31
CA GLY A 585 -35.77 -21.00 9.86
C GLY A 585 -36.14 -19.56 9.50
N THR A 586 -35.30 -18.56 9.81
CA THR A 586 -35.55 -17.16 9.41
C THR A 586 -35.56 -16.98 7.89
N LEU A 587 -34.65 -17.67 7.18
CA LEU A 587 -34.59 -17.65 5.72
C LEU A 587 -35.77 -18.35 5.03
N ALA A 588 -36.52 -19.19 5.75
CA ALA A 588 -37.66 -19.92 5.21
C ALA A 588 -38.96 -19.08 5.21
N GLN A 589 -38.97 -17.91 5.85
CA GLN A 589 -40.14 -17.04 5.92
C GLN A 589 -40.04 -15.87 4.93
N PRO A 590 -41.16 -15.44 4.32
CA PRO A 590 -41.18 -14.20 3.54
C PRO A 590 -40.82 -12.99 4.42
N PRO A 591 -40.12 -11.98 3.87
CA PRO A 591 -39.68 -11.85 2.48
C PRO A 591 -38.34 -12.54 2.15
N TRP A 592 -37.65 -13.12 3.13
CA TRP A 592 -36.33 -13.73 2.95
C TRP A 592 -36.33 -14.94 2.02
N SER A 593 -37.36 -15.78 2.11
CA SER A 593 -37.54 -16.93 1.22
C SER A 593 -37.70 -16.51 -0.24
N GLU A 594 -38.35 -15.37 -0.49
CA GLU A 594 -38.52 -14.81 -1.84
C GLU A 594 -37.19 -14.27 -2.39
N ALA A 595 -36.35 -13.68 -1.54
CA ALA A 595 -35.01 -13.24 -1.92
C ALA A 595 -34.13 -14.43 -2.32
N LEU A 596 -34.16 -15.52 -1.55
CA LEU A 596 -33.42 -16.75 -1.89
C LEU A 596 -33.91 -17.39 -3.20
N LEU A 597 -35.22 -17.39 -3.44
CA LEU A 597 -35.79 -17.84 -4.71
C LEU A 597 -35.32 -16.96 -5.88
N SER A 598 -35.23 -15.65 -5.66
CA SER A 598 -34.77 -14.69 -6.66
C SER A 598 -33.28 -14.87 -7.01
N LEU A 599 -32.43 -15.20 -6.03
CA LEU A 599 -31.03 -15.59 -6.26
C LEU A 599 -30.93 -16.88 -7.10
N GLU A 600 -31.78 -17.87 -6.80
CA GLU A 600 -31.81 -19.14 -7.53
C GLU A 600 -32.22 -18.97 -9.01
N GLN A 601 -33.15 -18.05 -9.29
CA GLN A 601 -33.67 -17.76 -10.63
C GLN A 601 -32.73 -16.91 -11.49
N ALA A 602 -31.66 -16.35 -10.91
CA ALA A 602 -30.70 -15.55 -11.66
C ALA A 602 -29.99 -16.38 -12.76
N THR A 603 -29.61 -15.72 -13.84
CA THR A 603 -28.95 -16.35 -14.99
C THR A 603 -27.72 -15.55 -15.41
N GLY A 604 -26.84 -16.15 -16.22
CA GLY A 604 -25.66 -15.47 -16.79
C GLY A 604 -24.61 -15.07 -15.75
N GLU A 605 -23.93 -13.96 -16.01
CA GLU A 605 -22.87 -13.40 -15.16
C GLU A 605 -23.40 -12.98 -13.78
N ALA A 606 -24.63 -12.47 -13.71
CA ALA A 606 -25.29 -12.13 -12.46
C ALA A 606 -25.38 -13.33 -11.50
N LYS A 607 -25.70 -14.52 -12.03
CA LYS A 607 -25.74 -15.76 -11.23
C LYS A 607 -24.36 -16.10 -10.67
N LEU A 608 -23.32 -16.04 -11.52
CA LEU A 608 -21.96 -16.39 -11.13
C LEU A 608 -21.44 -15.45 -10.02
N GLN A 609 -21.68 -14.15 -10.14
CA GLN A 609 -21.28 -13.17 -9.11
C GLN A 609 -22.03 -13.37 -7.79
N ALA A 610 -23.34 -13.66 -7.87
CA ALA A 610 -24.14 -13.96 -6.68
C ALA A 610 -23.66 -15.24 -5.99
N GLN A 611 -23.36 -16.29 -6.75
CA GLN A 611 -22.79 -17.54 -6.24
C GLN A 611 -21.42 -17.32 -5.61
N TYR A 612 -20.54 -16.56 -6.25
CA TYR A 612 -19.22 -16.24 -5.70
C TYR A 612 -19.32 -15.56 -4.33
N GLN A 613 -20.17 -14.53 -4.21
CA GLN A 613 -20.31 -13.82 -2.95
C GLN A 613 -20.96 -14.68 -1.85
N THR A 614 -22.05 -15.37 -2.17
CA THR A 614 -22.73 -16.25 -1.20
C THR A 614 -21.86 -17.44 -0.78
N MET A 615 -20.95 -17.92 -1.65
CA MET A 615 -19.96 -18.95 -1.35
C MET A 615 -18.98 -18.54 -0.23
N MET A 616 -18.60 -17.26 -0.14
CA MET A 616 -17.73 -16.80 0.97
C MET A 616 -18.40 -16.94 2.34
N PHE A 617 -19.73 -17.06 2.36
CA PHE A 617 -20.57 -17.27 3.54
C PHE A 617 -21.22 -18.66 3.53
N PHE A 618 -20.60 -19.65 2.88
CA PHE A 618 -21.16 -20.99 2.73
C PHE A 618 -21.68 -21.59 4.05
N GLU A 619 -20.90 -21.54 5.14
CA GLU A 619 -21.32 -22.09 6.44
C GLU A 619 -22.57 -21.44 7.01
N TYR A 620 -22.75 -20.14 6.75
CA TYR A 620 -23.93 -19.41 7.18
C TYR A 620 -25.18 -19.97 6.48
N PHE A 621 -25.14 -20.08 5.15
CA PHE A 621 -26.25 -20.62 4.38
C PHE A 621 -26.47 -22.11 4.68
N TRP A 622 -25.41 -22.88 4.91
CA TRP A 622 -25.51 -24.29 5.31
C TRP A 622 -26.26 -24.45 6.63
N SER A 623 -25.95 -23.62 7.63
CA SER A 623 -26.63 -23.65 8.92
C SER A 623 -28.08 -23.17 8.85
N ALA A 624 -28.41 -22.29 7.91
CA ALA A 624 -29.72 -21.66 7.81
C ALA A 624 -30.70 -22.46 6.93
N ASP A 625 -30.25 -22.94 5.77
CA ASP A 625 -31.02 -23.78 4.84
C ASP A 625 -30.09 -24.71 4.03
N GLN A 626 -29.99 -25.96 4.48
CA GLN A 626 -29.16 -26.99 3.83
C GLN A 626 -29.67 -27.36 2.43
N ALA A 627 -30.99 -27.37 2.21
CA ALA A 627 -31.57 -27.81 0.93
C ALA A 627 -31.24 -26.79 -0.16
N TRP A 628 -31.43 -25.51 0.15
CA TRP A 628 -31.06 -24.42 -0.75
C TRP A 628 -29.56 -24.40 -1.01
N THR A 629 -28.73 -24.54 0.03
CA THR A 629 -27.26 -24.49 -0.09
C THR A 629 -26.71 -25.64 -0.93
N ARG A 630 -27.25 -26.86 -0.75
CA ARG A 630 -26.87 -28.02 -1.57
C ARG A 630 -27.11 -27.77 -3.06
N LYS A 631 -28.27 -27.22 -3.40
CA LYS A 631 -28.68 -26.95 -4.78
C LYS A 631 -27.91 -25.79 -5.41
N ASN A 632 -27.78 -24.68 -4.69
CA ASN A 632 -27.36 -23.40 -5.29
C ASN A 632 -25.87 -23.07 -5.09
N LEU A 633 -25.20 -23.68 -4.10
CA LEU A 633 -23.77 -23.46 -3.82
C LEU A 633 -22.95 -24.75 -3.99
N LEU A 634 -23.33 -25.85 -3.31
CA LEU A 634 -22.52 -27.07 -3.33
C LEU A 634 -22.45 -27.74 -4.70
N ALA A 635 -23.60 -27.97 -5.36
CA ALA A 635 -23.60 -28.59 -6.69
C ALA A 635 -22.80 -27.75 -7.74
N PRO A 636 -22.99 -26.42 -7.83
CA PRO A 636 -22.18 -25.57 -8.70
C PRO A 636 -20.68 -25.57 -8.38
N LEU A 637 -20.30 -25.67 -7.09
CA LEU A 637 -18.88 -25.79 -6.70
C LEU A 637 -18.26 -27.10 -7.21
N LEU A 638 -18.98 -28.21 -7.14
CA LEU A 638 -18.50 -29.51 -7.62
C LEU A 638 -18.33 -29.53 -9.15
N GLU A 639 -19.20 -28.82 -9.86
CA GLU A 639 -19.18 -28.65 -11.32
C GLU A 639 -18.22 -27.55 -11.79
N ALA A 640 -17.71 -26.72 -10.88
CA ALA A 640 -16.87 -25.57 -11.20
C ALA A 640 -15.55 -26.01 -11.86
N ARG A 641 -15.37 -25.61 -13.13
CA ARG A 641 -14.16 -25.77 -13.95
C ARG A 641 -13.98 -24.54 -14.84
N GLY A 642 -12.77 -24.33 -15.36
CA GLY A 642 -12.48 -23.23 -16.29
C GLY A 642 -12.81 -21.86 -15.69
N GLU A 643 -13.61 -21.05 -16.40
CA GLU A 643 -14.03 -19.71 -15.98
C GLU A 643 -14.83 -19.69 -14.65
N ASN A 644 -15.52 -20.79 -14.30
CA ASN A 644 -16.23 -20.92 -13.01
C ASN A 644 -15.31 -21.36 -11.87
N GLY A 645 -14.02 -21.61 -12.14
CA GLY A 645 -13.04 -22.05 -11.15
C GLY A 645 -12.87 -21.07 -9.98
N ASP A 646 -13.19 -19.78 -10.18
CA ASP A 646 -13.15 -18.77 -9.13
C ASP A 646 -14.10 -19.07 -7.95
N LEU A 647 -15.12 -19.93 -8.10
CA LEU A 647 -15.93 -20.41 -6.96
C LEU A 647 -15.08 -21.16 -5.92
N TRP A 648 -14.03 -21.87 -6.34
CA TRP A 648 -13.09 -22.52 -5.41
C TRP A 648 -12.28 -21.52 -4.60
N ARG A 649 -12.00 -20.35 -5.16
CA ARG A 649 -11.35 -19.26 -4.43
C ARG A 649 -12.26 -18.73 -3.33
N ALA A 650 -13.52 -18.42 -3.65
CA ALA A 650 -14.50 -17.98 -2.66
C ALA A 650 -14.67 -19.01 -1.53
N PHE A 651 -14.73 -20.30 -1.87
CA PHE A 651 -14.81 -21.38 -0.89
C PHE A 651 -13.54 -21.50 -0.02
N ALA A 652 -12.36 -21.34 -0.63
CA ALA A 652 -11.08 -21.38 0.08
C ALA A 652 -10.95 -20.25 1.12
N ASP A 653 -11.53 -19.08 0.83
CA ASP A 653 -11.49 -17.87 1.66
C ASP A 653 -12.56 -17.83 2.78
N THR A 654 -13.42 -18.86 2.89
CA THR A 654 -14.44 -18.93 3.95
C THR A 654 -13.83 -18.84 5.37
N ARG A 655 -14.52 -18.19 6.31
CA ARG A 655 -13.96 -18.01 7.67
C ARG A 655 -13.89 -19.30 8.48
N TYR A 656 -14.89 -20.16 8.36
CA TYR A 656 -15.07 -21.35 9.20
C TYR A 656 -14.82 -22.63 8.41
N MET A 657 -14.64 -23.73 9.15
CA MET A 657 -14.46 -25.05 8.55
C MET A 657 -15.83 -25.62 8.13
N PRO A 658 -15.95 -26.20 6.93
CA PRO A 658 -17.20 -26.81 6.49
C PRO A 658 -17.69 -27.93 7.38
N ALA A 659 -19.03 -28.03 7.47
CA ALA A 659 -19.69 -29.17 8.08
C ALA A 659 -19.16 -30.49 7.48
N ARG A 660 -19.06 -31.52 8.32
CA ARG A 660 -18.41 -32.78 7.93
C ARG A 660 -19.05 -33.44 6.71
N ASP A 661 -20.38 -33.36 6.59
CA ASP A 661 -21.11 -33.92 5.46
C ASP A 661 -20.87 -33.16 4.14
N VAL A 662 -20.52 -31.88 4.22
CA VAL A 662 -20.01 -31.08 3.09
C VAL A 662 -18.61 -31.56 2.72
N LEU A 663 -17.73 -31.77 3.70
CA LEU A 663 -16.36 -32.24 3.48
C LEU A 663 -16.31 -33.61 2.80
N VAL A 664 -17.21 -34.53 3.16
CA VAL A 664 -17.34 -35.84 2.51
C VAL A 664 -17.68 -35.70 1.02
N GLN A 665 -18.55 -34.74 0.67
CA GLN A 665 -18.98 -34.52 -0.71
C GLN A 665 -17.96 -33.74 -1.54
N VAL A 666 -17.39 -32.67 -0.97
CA VAL A 666 -16.45 -31.77 -1.67
C VAL A 666 -15.02 -32.31 -1.66
N GLY A 667 -14.67 -33.21 -0.74
CA GLY A 667 -13.32 -33.71 -0.51
C GLY A 667 -12.57 -34.20 -1.76
N PRO A 668 -13.14 -35.10 -2.58
CA PRO A 668 -12.49 -35.57 -3.80
C PRO A 668 -12.16 -34.43 -4.77
N MET A 669 -13.11 -33.52 -4.96
CA MET A 669 -12.93 -32.39 -5.87
C MET A 669 -11.97 -31.34 -5.33
N LEU A 670 -12.03 -31.05 -4.03
CA LEU A 670 -11.11 -30.15 -3.36
C LEU A 670 -9.67 -30.62 -3.54
N VAL A 671 -9.42 -31.92 -3.40
CA VAL A 671 -8.10 -32.53 -3.62
C VAL A 671 -7.65 -32.38 -5.06
N GLU A 672 -8.53 -32.66 -6.04
CA GLU A 672 -8.23 -32.50 -7.46
C GLU A 672 -7.81 -31.06 -7.79
N VAL A 673 -8.58 -30.07 -7.33
CA VAL A 673 -8.32 -28.64 -7.59
C VAL A 673 -7.05 -28.15 -6.89
N ALA A 674 -6.83 -28.57 -5.64
CA ALA A 674 -5.64 -28.17 -4.90
C ALA A 674 -4.35 -28.80 -5.46
N ALA A 675 -4.44 -30.03 -5.98
CA ALA A 675 -3.32 -30.74 -6.60
C ALA A 675 -3.01 -30.25 -8.02
N GLY A 676 -4.03 -29.77 -8.76
CA GLY A 676 -3.89 -29.28 -10.13
C GLY A 676 -3.15 -27.95 -10.26
N ASN A 677 -2.87 -27.53 -11.49
CA ASN A 677 -2.20 -26.27 -11.82
C ASN A 677 -3.14 -25.19 -12.37
N GLU A 678 -4.45 -25.44 -12.37
CA GLU A 678 -5.44 -24.51 -12.92
C GLU A 678 -5.65 -23.27 -12.04
N MET A 679 -5.53 -23.44 -10.72
CA MET A 679 -5.75 -22.38 -9.72
C MET A 679 -4.43 -21.75 -9.24
N ALA A 680 -4.53 -20.51 -8.78
CA ALA A 680 -3.42 -19.79 -8.17
C ALA A 680 -2.88 -20.52 -6.92
N ALA A 681 -1.58 -20.34 -6.66
CA ALA A 681 -0.84 -21.03 -5.59
C ALA A 681 -1.50 -20.82 -4.22
N GLU A 682 -1.99 -19.60 -3.94
CA GLU A 682 -2.61 -19.23 -2.67
C GLU A 682 -3.92 -20.00 -2.44
N VAL A 683 -4.74 -20.16 -3.48
CA VAL A 683 -6.01 -20.91 -3.42
C VAL A 683 -5.74 -22.38 -3.17
N ARG A 684 -4.78 -22.96 -3.91
CA ARG A 684 -4.36 -24.36 -3.73
C ARG A 684 -3.84 -24.62 -2.33
N GLY A 685 -3.00 -23.71 -1.81
CA GLY A 685 -2.48 -23.75 -0.45
C GLY A 685 -3.60 -23.69 0.60
N ALA A 686 -4.56 -22.77 0.44
CA ALA A 686 -5.69 -22.64 1.35
C ALA A 686 -6.60 -23.89 1.37
N LEU A 687 -6.88 -24.49 0.20
CA LEU A 687 -7.62 -25.75 0.10
C LEU A 687 -6.85 -26.90 0.74
N ALA A 688 -5.54 -27.01 0.51
CA ALA A 688 -4.70 -28.04 1.12
C ALA A 688 -4.70 -27.93 2.65
N ARG A 689 -4.58 -26.71 3.18
CA ARG A 689 -4.69 -26.43 4.62
C ARG A 689 -6.01 -26.96 5.19
N ARG A 690 -7.13 -26.75 4.49
CA ARG A 690 -8.45 -27.27 4.91
C ARG A 690 -8.50 -28.79 4.91
N ALA A 691 -7.99 -29.45 3.88
CA ALA A 691 -8.00 -30.91 3.81
C ALA A 691 -7.22 -31.56 4.96
N ILE A 692 -6.06 -30.98 5.29
CA ILE A 692 -5.23 -31.46 6.40
C ILE A 692 -5.90 -31.17 7.74
N TYR A 693 -6.44 -29.96 7.92
CA TYR A 693 -7.13 -29.62 9.16
C TYR A 693 -8.38 -30.50 9.39
N ALA A 694 -9.16 -30.81 8.33
CA ALA A 694 -10.25 -31.79 8.40
C ALA A 694 -9.77 -33.15 8.93
N THR A 695 -8.65 -33.64 8.39
CA THR A 695 -8.07 -34.93 8.78
C THR A 695 -7.62 -34.93 10.24
N ILE A 696 -7.02 -33.83 10.72
CA ILE A 696 -6.64 -33.65 12.13
C ILE A 696 -7.88 -33.71 13.03
N LEU A 697 -8.96 -33.02 12.66
CA LEU A 697 -10.20 -33.00 13.43
C LEU A 697 -10.88 -34.38 13.49
N ASP A 698 -10.98 -35.09 12.36
CA ASP A 698 -11.56 -36.44 12.33
C ASP A 698 -10.75 -37.42 13.20
N LYS A 699 -9.40 -37.40 13.11
CA LYS A 699 -8.54 -38.24 13.94
C LYS A 699 -8.66 -37.91 15.43
N ARG A 700 -8.67 -36.62 15.79
CA ARG A 700 -8.88 -36.17 17.18
C ARG A 700 -10.17 -36.74 17.77
N GLU A 701 -11.22 -36.78 16.97
CA GLU A 701 -12.55 -37.25 17.36
C GLU A 701 -12.72 -38.78 17.20
N SER A 702 -11.65 -39.50 16.82
CA SER A 702 -11.66 -40.94 16.54
C SER A 702 -12.75 -41.34 15.52
N ARG A 703 -12.93 -40.50 14.50
CA ARG A 703 -13.88 -40.70 13.40
C ARG A 703 -13.16 -41.14 12.14
N ASP A 704 -13.90 -41.81 11.26
CA ASP A 704 -13.40 -42.06 9.91
C ASP A 704 -13.10 -40.73 9.19
N PRO A 705 -12.01 -40.63 8.42
CA PRO A 705 -11.68 -39.41 7.68
C PRO A 705 -12.77 -39.02 6.69
N ALA A 706 -13.28 -37.79 6.79
CA ALA A 706 -14.24 -37.22 5.84
C ALA A 706 -13.64 -37.13 4.43
N ILE A 707 -12.34 -36.81 4.36
CA ILE A 707 -11.53 -36.92 3.15
C ILE A 707 -10.66 -38.18 3.30
N PRO A 708 -10.81 -39.19 2.44
CA PRO A 708 -10.00 -40.41 2.52
C PRO A 708 -8.50 -40.11 2.54
N ILE A 709 -7.75 -40.74 3.46
CA ILE A 709 -6.29 -40.54 3.63
C ILE A 709 -5.52 -40.68 2.32
N ARG A 710 -5.91 -41.64 1.47
CA ARG A 710 -5.29 -41.84 0.14
C ARG A 710 -5.34 -40.59 -0.75
N LEU A 711 -6.42 -39.80 -0.66
CA LEU A 711 -6.58 -38.56 -1.42
C LEU A 711 -5.74 -37.45 -0.82
N THR A 712 -5.67 -37.36 0.50
CA THR A 712 -4.76 -36.43 1.20
C THR A 712 -3.29 -36.72 0.88
N GLN A 713 -2.89 -38.00 0.80
CA GLN A 713 -1.55 -38.39 0.35
C GLN A 713 -1.31 -38.01 -1.12
N GLN A 714 -2.28 -38.25 -2.00
CA GLN A 714 -2.19 -37.87 -3.41
C GLN A 714 -2.06 -36.35 -3.59
N LEU A 715 -2.81 -35.56 -2.82
CA LEU A 715 -2.71 -34.11 -2.78
C LEU A 715 -1.28 -33.67 -2.50
N LEU A 716 -0.63 -34.23 -1.46
CA LEU A 716 0.73 -33.85 -1.06
C LEU A 716 1.81 -34.34 -2.06
N ARG A 717 1.55 -35.44 -2.77
CA ARG A 717 2.45 -35.94 -3.82
C ARG A 717 2.45 -35.06 -5.07
N ILE A 718 1.28 -34.62 -5.52
CA ILE A 718 1.12 -33.92 -6.81
C ILE A 718 1.18 -32.39 -6.64
N GLY A 719 0.71 -31.86 -5.51
CA GLY A 719 0.43 -30.43 -5.33
C GLY A 719 1.64 -29.49 -5.23
N GLY A 720 2.88 -30.00 -5.28
CA GLY A 720 4.09 -29.18 -5.21
C GLY A 720 4.35 -28.55 -3.82
N ASP A 721 5.32 -27.64 -3.77
CA ASP A 721 5.85 -27.11 -2.50
C ASP A 721 4.86 -26.20 -1.77
N GLU A 722 4.05 -25.42 -2.49
CA GLU A 722 3.03 -24.54 -1.88
C GLU A 722 1.98 -25.35 -1.11
N VAL A 723 1.50 -26.45 -1.70
CA VAL A 723 0.52 -27.34 -1.08
C VAL A 723 1.11 -28.00 0.17
N ARG A 724 2.34 -28.52 0.08
CA ARG A 724 3.03 -29.14 1.21
C ARG A 724 3.32 -28.14 2.33
N THR A 725 3.74 -26.92 2.00
CA THR A 725 4.00 -25.84 2.98
C THR A 725 2.73 -25.45 3.73
N ASN A 726 1.60 -25.30 3.04
CA ASN A 726 0.33 -24.98 3.69
C ASN A 726 -0.25 -26.15 4.49
N ALA A 727 0.00 -27.39 4.05
CA ALA A 727 -0.31 -28.58 4.84
C ALA A 727 0.45 -28.60 6.18
N LEU A 728 1.75 -28.30 6.15
CA LEU A 728 2.55 -28.16 7.38
C LEU A 728 2.05 -27.02 8.26
N ARG A 729 1.69 -25.88 7.66
CA ARG A 729 1.10 -24.75 8.38
C ARG A 729 -0.18 -25.16 9.11
N ALA A 730 -1.01 -26.03 8.53
CA ALA A 730 -2.20 -26.57 9.21
C ALA A 730 -1.83 -27.37 10.48
N MET A 731 -0.82 -28.25 10.37
CA MET A 731 -0.34 -29.07 11.49
C MET A 731 0.28 -28.21 12.61
N LYS A 732 1.12 -27.24 12.24
CA LYS A 732 1.75 -26.29 13.19
C LYS A 732 0.71 -25.43 13.90
N ASN A 733 -0.26 -24.90 13.17
CA ASN A 733 -1.35 -24.11 13.75
C ASN A 733 -2.10 -24.90 14.82
N TYR A 734 -2.33 -26.20 14.63
CA TYR A 734 -2.97 -27.05 15.63
C TYR A 734 -2.09 -27.30 16.87
N LEU A 735 -0.77 -27.45 16.71
CA LEU A 735 0.17 -27.57 17.84
C LEU A 735 0.09 -26.35 18.76
N GLU A 736 0.05 -25.15 18.18
CA GLU A 736 -0.01 -23.88 18.92
C GLU A 736 -1.41 -23.60 19.46
N ASN A 737 -2.41 -23.64 18.58
CA ASN A 737 -3.77 -23.18 18.80
C ASN A 737 -4.78 -24.26 18.34
N PRO A 738 -5.05 -25.28 19.17
CA PRO A 738 -5.94 -26.40 18.79
C PRO A 738 -7.42 -26.00 18.63
N GLY A 739 -7.78 -24.76 18.97
CA GLY A 739 -9.12 -24.20 18.76
C GLY A 739 -10.21 -24.83 19.64
N VAL A 740 -9.85 -25.36 20.81
CA VAL A 740 -10.77 -26.02 21.75
C VAL A 740 -10.47 -25.60 23.19
N GLU A 741 -11.52 -25.51 24.01
CA GLU A 741 -11.43 -25.20 25.44
C GLU A 741 -12.06 -26.33 26.29
N PRO A 742 -11.35 -26.87 27.30
CA PRO A 742 -9.94 -26.61 27.63
C PRO A 742 -9.00 -27.21 26.57
N PRO A 743 -7.85 -26.58 26.29
CA PRO A 743 -6.99 -27.04 25.22
C PRO A 743 -6.25 -28.34 25.62
N PRO A 744 -6.09 -29.32 24.70
CA PRO A 744 -5.33 -30.54 24.96
C PRO A 744 -3.91 -30.23 25.46
N THR A 745 -3.35 -31.17 26.22
CA THR A 745 -1.95 -31.04 26.67
C THR A 745 -0.99 -31.02 25.48
N PRO A 746 0.18 -30.36 25.57
CA PRO A 746 1.17 -30.35 24.48
C PRO A 746 1.51 -31.75 23.95
N SER A 747 1.61 -32.75 24.85
CA SER A 747 1.86 -34.14 24.46
C SER A 747 0.73 -34.78 23.66
N GLN A 748 -0.53 -34.51 24.01
CA GLN A 748 -1.68 -34.99 23.23
C GLN A 748 -1.72 -34.33 21.84
N ARG A 749 -1.40 -33.04 21.76
CA ARG A 749 -1.34 -32.33 20.47
C ARG A 749 -0.26 -32.92 19.57
N PHE A 750 0.94 -33.11 20.12
CA PHE A 750 2.06 -33.65 19.36
C PHE A 750 1.82 -35.11 18.94
N ALA A 751 1.32 -35.97 19.83
CA ALA A 751 1.01 -37.36 19.49
C ALA A 751 0.02 -37.47 18.32
N LEU A 752 -1.04 -36.65 18.33
CA LEU A 752 -2.00 -36.60 17.22
C LEU A 752 -1.35 -36.13 15.92
N ILE A 753 -0.57 -35.05 15.96
CA ILE A 753 0.08 -34.51 14.76
C ILE A 753 1.14 -35.47 14.23
N LYS A 754 1.88 -36.16 15.10
CA LYS A 754 2.81 -37.22 14.72
C LYS A 754 2.09 -38.33 13.95
N GLU A 755 0.98 -38.84 14.49
CA GLU A 755 0.17 -39.86 13.83
C GLU A 755 -0.37 -39.37 12.48
N VAL A 756 -0.90 -38.14 12.42
CA VAL A 756 -1.35 -37.52 11.17
C VAL A 756 -0.20 -37.45 10.16
N PHE A 757 0.97 -36.97 10.57
CA PHE A 757 2.13 -36.83 9.70
C PHE A 757 2.59 -38.20 9.17
N GLU A 758 2.70 -39.21 10.02
CA GLU A 758 3.10 -40.58 9.62
C GLU A 758 2.11 -41.21 8.62
N ASP A 759 0.82 -40.91 8.76
CA ASP A 759 -0.24 -41.43 7.90
C ASP A 759 -0.38 -40.68 6.58
N VAL A 760 -0.25 -39.34 6.57
CA VAL A 760 -0.57 -38.52 5.39
C VAL A 760 0.65 -38.03 4.62
N TRP A 761 1.80 -37.86 5.29
CA TRP A 761 2.97 -37.23 4.68
C TRP A 761 3.62 -38.16 3.64
N PRO A 762 4.00 -37.65 2.45
CA PRO A 762 4.70 -38.46 1.44
C PRO A 762 6.02 -39.01 1.98
N LYS A 763 6.31 -40.28 1.68
CA LYS A 763 7.57 -40.94 2.09
C LYS A 763 8.67 -40.82 1.05
N GLU A 764 8.33 -40.33 -0.15
CA GLU A 764 9.25 -40.15 -1.26
C GLU A 764 10.19 -38.97 -1.02
N LEU A 765 11.46 -39.23 -0.74
CA LEU A 765 12.47 -38.19 -0.48
C LEU A 765 12.72 -37.27 -1.68
N THR A 766 12.37 -37.70 -2.90
CA THR A 766 12.43 -36.89 -4.13
C THR A 766 11.50 -35.68 -4.12
N LEU A 767 10.56 -35.62 -3.16
CA LEU A 767 9.66 -34.48 -2.96
C LEU A 767 10.21 -33.45 -1.98
N SER A 768 11.38 -33.70 -1.40
CA SER A 768 12.08 -32.76 -0.52
C SER A 768 12.71 -31.65 -1.37
N SER A 769 12.58 -30.41 -0.92
CA SER A 769 13.14 -29.23 -1.58
C SER A 769 13.68 -28.24 -0.55
N PRO A 770 14.52 -27.26 -0.96
CA PRO A 770 14.95 -26.19 -0.07
C PRO A 770 13.79 -25.41 0.54
N ALA A 771 12.77 -25.06 -0.26
CA ALA A 771 11.58 -24.35 0.20
C ALA A 771 10.78 -25.16 1.23
N LEU A 772 10.65 -26.47 1.02
CA LEU A 772 9.98 -27.35 1.99
C LEU A 772 10.80 -27.54 3.26
N SER A 773 12.13 -27.56 3.15
CA SER A 773 13.03 -27.68 4.29
C SER A 773 12.99 -26.44 5.18
N ASP A 774 12.96 -25.25 4.58
CA ASP A 774 12.70 -23.98 5.27
C ASP A 774 11.35 -24.04 6.01
N ALA A 775 10.30 -24.46 5.31
CA ALA A 775 8.98 -24.66 5.90
C ALA A 775 8.91 -25.80 6.93
N LEU A 776 9.91 -26.66 7.09
CA LEU A 776 9.95 -27.71 8.13
C LEU A 776 10.82 -27.30 9.33
N ALA A 777 11.74 -26.35 9.15
CA ALA A 777 12.80 -26.04 10.10
C ALA A 777 12.31 -25.62 11.49
N ASP A 778 11.21 -24.88 11.58
CA ASP A 778 10.61 -24.45 12.86
C ASP A 778 9.62 -25.46 13.47
N PHE A 779 9.29 -26.56 12.77
CA PHE A 779 8.34 -27.56 13.25
C PHE A 779 8.67 -28.12 14.65
N PRO A 780 9.95 -28.42 14.99
CA PRO A 780 10.30 -28.89 16.32
C PRO A 780 10.07 -27.86 17.42
N ALA A 781 10.35 -26.58 17.15
CA ALA A 781 10.08 -25.50 18.10
C ALA A 781 8.57 -25.38 18.39
N LYS A 782 7.71 -25.61 17.39
CA LYS A 782 6.25 -25.64 17.57
C LYS A 782 5.76 -26.84 18.40
N ALA A 783 6.49 -27.96 18.40
CA ALA A 783 6.17 -29.14 19.21
C ALA A 783 6.50 -28.97 20.71
N ARG A 784 7.22 -27.89 21.09
CA ARG A 784 7.59 -27.53 22.47
C ARG A 784 8.33 -28.66 23.21
N PRO A 785 7.81 -29.34 24.28
CA PRO A 785 8.63 -30.28 25.03
C PRO A 785 9.00 -31.56 24.25
N HIS A 786 8.49 -31.72 23.02
CA HIS A 786 8.76 -32.85 22.13
C HIS A 786 9.74 -32.48 21.00
N PHE A 787 10.63 -31.52 21.23
CA PHE A 787 11.55 -30.99 20.22
C PHE A 787 12.39 -32.09 19.57
N ALA A 788 13.04 -32.95 20.36
CA ALA A 788 13.86 -34.04 19.83
C ALA A 788 13.07 -35.06 19.00
N GLU A 789 11.87 -35.45 19.45
CA GLU A 789 11.03 -36.40 18.73
C GLU A 789 10.49 -35.80 17.42
N ALA A 790 10.06 -34.54 17.44
CA ALA A 790 9.63 -33.81 16.26
C ALA A 790 10.76 -33.63 15.24
N THR A 791 11.98 -33.42 15.72
CA THR A 791 13.18 -33.36 14.87
C THR A 791 13.39 -34.67 14.11
N ASN A 792 13.35 -35.80 14.81
CA ASN A 792 13.55 -37.12 14.20
C ASN A 792 12.49 -37.43 13.14
N LEU A 793 11.25 -36.93 13.32
CA LEU A 793 10.16 -37.08 12.36
C LEU A 793 10.44 -36.36 11.03
N ILE A 794 11.01 -35.15 11.08
CA ILE A 794 11.21 -34.31 9.88
C ILE A 794 12.59 -34.49 9.24
N LEU A 795 13.60 -34.93 9.99
CA LEU A 795 15.00 -34.98 9.57
C LEU A 795 15.24 -35.68 8.22
N PRO A 796 14.54 -36.77 7.84
CA PRO A 796 14.70 -37.40 6.54
C PRO A 796 14.35 -36.50 5.36
N TYR A 797 13.46 -35.52 5.57
CA TYR A 797 12.91 -34.63 4.54
C TYR A 797 13.66 -33.29 4.44
N LEU A 798 14.63 -33.05 5.32
CA LEU A 798 15.42 -31.83 5.31
C LEU A 798 16.55 -31.93 4.27
N THR A 799 16.68 -30.88 3.47
CA THR A 799 17.77 -30.61 2.55
C THR A 799 18.37 -29.23 2.87
N PRO A 800 19.60 -28.93 2.43
CA PRO A 800 20.15 -27.60 2.58
C PRO A 800 19.25 -26.51 1.98
N PHE A 801 19.13 -25.38 2.66
CA PHE A 801 18.39 -24.20 2.20
C PHE A 801 19.04 -22.90 2.67
N ASP A 802 18.64 -21.79 2.09
CA ASP A 802 19.19 -20.47 2.42
C ASP A 802 18.63 -19.98 3.76
N THR A 803 19.40 -20.15 4.83
CA THR A 803 19.01 -19.71 6.18
C THR A 803 19.85 -18.52 6.64
N TRP A 804 19.21 -17.37 6.88
CA TRP A 804 19.92 -16.14 7.25
C TRP A 804 20.03 -15.96 8.77
N SER A 805 19.16 -16.60 9.55
CA SER A 805 19.18 -16.51 11.02
C SER A 805 18.68 -17.79 11.70
N LEU A 806 18.68 -17.78 13.03
CA LEU A 806 18.04 -18.83 13.83
C LEU A 806 16.51 -18.65 13.95
N TYR A 807 15.96 -17.54 13.43
CA TYR A 807 14.52 -17.28 13.41
C TYR A 807 13.75 -18.32 12.60
N GLU A 808 14.35 -18.78 11.51
CA GLU A 808 13.81 -19.79 10.60
C GLU A 808 13.63 -21.16 11.28
N TYR A 809 14.38 -21.44 12.35
CA TYR A 809 14.20 -22.64 13.19
C TYR A 809 13.20 -22.44 14.34
N GLY A 810 12.64 -21.24 14.51
CA GLY A 810 11.66 -20.93 15.55
C GLY A 810 12.18 -20.97 16.99
N VAL A 811 13.50 -21.08 17.19
CA VAL A 811 14.14 -21.18 18.51
C VAL A 811 14.57 -19.83 19.08
N LEU A 812 14.61 -18.78 18.26
CA LEU A 812 15.00 -17.41 18.63
C LEU A 812 13.80 -16.47 18.48
N ASP A 813 13.50 -15.67 19.50
CA ASP A 813 12.40 -14.69 19.45
C ASP A 813 12.89 -13.34 18.92
N ARG A 814 12.04 -12.61 18.16
CA ARG A 814 12.40 -11.32 17.54
C ARG A 814 12.72 -10.23 18.57
N SER A 815 12.38 -10.46 19.84
CA SER A 815 12.60 -9.54 20.95
C SER A 815 13.74 -9.95 21.90
N ASP A 816 14.15 -11.22 21.90
CA ASP A 816 15.09 -11.78 22.87
C ASP A 816 16.26 -12.50 22.16
N LYS A 817 17.48 -12.35 22.71
CA LYS A 817 18.69 -12.96 22.16
C LYS A 817 18.91 -14.40 22.66
N THR A 818 18.00 -14.95 23.47
CA THR A 818 18.12 -16.31 24.04
C THR A 818 17.49 -17.39 23.16
N ILE A 819 18.10 -18.57 23.14
CA ILE A 819 17.56 -19.76 22.49
C ILE A 819 16.54 -20.42 23.43
N SER A 820 15.33 -20.63 22.92
CA SER A 820 14.19 -21.20 23.65
C SER A 820 13.76 -22.54 23.04
N GLY A 821 13.22 -23.43 23.87
CA GLY A 821 12.70 -24.73 23.44
C GLY A 821 13.75 -25.85 23.27
N VAL A 822 15.04 -25.54 23.45
CA VAL A 822 16.15 -26.52 23.49
C VAL A 822 16.66 -26.62 24.92
N ASP A 823 16.00 -27.45 25.74
CA ASP A 823 16.19 -27.45 27.19
C ASP A 823 16.95 -28.67 27.71
N SER A 824 16.93 -29.80 26.99
CA SER A 824 17.61 -31.04 27.37
C SER A 824 18.83 -31.37 26.48
N ALA A 825 19.66 -32.31 26.95
CA ALA A 825 20.77 -32.83 26.16
C ALA A 825 20.32 -33.56 24.88
N GLU A 826 19.11 -34.14 24.90
CA GLU A 826 18.50 -34.79 23.74
C GLU A 826 18.05 -33.76 22.71
N ASP A 827 17.41 -32.66 23.15
CA ASP A 827 17.02 -31.55 22.28
C ASP A 827 18.24 -30.88 21.64
N ALA A 828 19.33 -30.72 22.40
CA ALA A 828 20.58 -30.16 21.88
C ALA A 828 21.19 -31.03 20.77
N ALA A 829 21.17 -32.36 20.92
CA ALA A 829 21.64 -33.29 19.89
C ALA A 829 20.73 -33.27 18.65
N ALA A 830 19.42 -33.16 18.85
CA ALA A 830 18.44 -33.02 17.79
C ALA A 830 18.62 -31.70 17.02
N PHE A 831 18.75 -30.59 17.73
CA PHE A 831 18.97 -29.27 17.12
C PHE A 831 20.28 -29.23 16.31
N LEU A 832 21.36 -29.81 16.83
CA LEU A 832 22.60 -29.99 16.09
C LEU A 832 22.39 -30.78 14.78
N SER A 833 21.54 -31.81 14.80
CA SER A 833 21.24 -32.64 13.63
C SER A 833 20.48 -31.87 12.55
N ILE A 834 19.57 -30.97 12.94
CA ILE A 834 18.87 -30.09 12.01
C ILE A 834 19.87 -29.13 11.36
N LEU A 835 20.64 -28.39 12.15
CA LEU A 835 21.62 -27.43 11.65
C LEU A 835 22.64 -28.09 10.70
N ASP A 836 23.09 -29.30 11.03
CA ASP A 836 24.01 -30.06 10.18
C ASP A 836 23.38 -30.48 8.84
N LYS A 837 22.06 -30.69 8.82
CA LYS A 837 21.34 -31.13 7.62
C LYS A 837 20.95 -29.96 6.72
N THR A 838 20.69 -28.78 7.29
CA THR A 838 20.12 -27.62 6.60
C THR A 838 21.16 -26.57 6.22
N VAL A 839 22.27 -26.43 6.98
CA VAL A 839 23.36 -25.53 6.61
C VAL A 839 24.21 -26.19 5.53
N GLY A 840 24.21 -25.60 4.33
CA GLY A 840 24.90 -26.12 3.16
C GLY A 840 26.41 -26.31 3.37
N THR A 841 26.96 -27.33 2.71
CA THR A 841 28.40 -27.64 2.74
C THR A 841 29.18 -27.01 1.59
N GLU A 842 28.49 -26.34 0.66
CA GLU A 842 29.06 -25.80 -0.56
C GLU A 842 29.74 -24.44 -0.35
N GLU A 843 30.71 -24.12 -1.21
CA GLU A 843 31.43 -22.86 -1.18
C GLU A 843 30.51 -21.70 -1.64
N GLY A 844 29.94 -20.98 -0.67
CA GLY A 844 28.92 -19.94 -0.88
C GLY A 844 27.63 -20.16 -0.10
N ALA A 845 27.49 -21.27 0.64
CA ALA A 845 26.34 -21.51 1.51
C ALA A 845 26.20 -20.40 2.56
N ILE A 846 24.97 -19.91 2.75
CA ILE A 846 24.65 -18.87 3.72
C ILE A 846 24.75 -19.47 5.12
N VAL A 847 25.56 -18.83 5.97
CA VAL A 847 25.72 -19.22 7.37
C VAL A 847 24.73 -18.39 8.21
N PRO A 848 23.81 -19.03 8.96
CA PRO A 848 22.80 -18.29 9.70
C PRO A 848 23.42 -17.45 10.82
N ASN A 849 22.98 -16.20 10.92
CA ASN A 849 23.36 -15.31 12.00
C ASN A 849 22.91 -15.89 13.35
N GLY A 850 23.85 -15.98 14.30
CA GLY A 850 23.67 -16.59 15.61
C GLY A 850 24.07 -18.07 15.69
N LEU A 851 24.61 -18.67 14.62
CA LEU A 851 25.09 -20.07 14.64
C LEU A 851 26.12 -20.32 15.75
N ASP A 852 27.00 -19.36 16.01
CA ASP A 852 27.96 -19.39 17.13
C ASP A 852 27.25 -19.55 18.48
N ARG A 853 26.18 -18.78 18.70
CA ARG A 853 25.35 -18.88 19.91
C ARG A 853 24.57 -20.18 19.98
N ALA A 854 24.06 -20.68 18.86
CA ALA A 854 23.44 -22.01 18.80
C ALA A 854 24.41 -23.10 19.27
N LEU A 855 25.65 -23.06 18.78
CA LEU A 855 26.67 -24.02 19.16
C LEU A 855 27.05 -23.87 20.65
N MET A 856 27.21 -22.64 21.15
CA MET A 856 27.43 -22.40 22.59
C MET A 856 26.29 -22.97 23.45
N HIS A 857 25.03 -22.69 23.10
CA HIS A 857 23.87 -23.23 23.82
C HIS A 857 23.80 -24.77 23.75
N ILE A 858 24.11 -25.36 22.59
CA ILE A 858 24.21 -26.82 22.43
C ILE A 858 25.29 -27.40 23.35
N ALA A 859 26.46 -26.76 23.43
CA ALA A 859 27.57 -27.18 24.28
C ALA A 859 27.25 -27.03 25.78
N GLU A 860 26.55 -25.97 26.17
CA GLU A 860 26.08 -25.76 27.55
C GLU A 860 25.10 -26.87 27.98
N LYS A 861 24.15 -27.25 27.10
CA LYS A 861 23.17 -28.31 27.39
C LYS A 861 23.76 -29.71 27.29
N SER A 862 24.74 -29.93 26.43
CA SER A 862 25.42 -31.22 26.25
C SER A 862 26.90 -31.06 25.85
N PRO A 863 27.82 -30.94 26.84
CA PRO A 863 29.23 -30.70 26.58
C PRO A 863 29.93 -31.79 25.75
N ARG A 864 29.35 -33.01 25.70
CA ARG A 864 29.90 -34.11 24.91
C ARG A 864 29.80 -33.87 23.40
N LEU A 865 28.84 -33.04 22.96
CA LEU A 865 28.62 -32.73 21.54
C LEU A 865 29.73 -31.84 20.95
N GLU A 866 30.55 -31.17 21.76
CA GLU A 866 31.70 -30.42 21.24
C GLU A 866 32.67 -31.32 20.45
N LYS A 867 32.76 -32.61 20.78
CA LYS A 867 33.61 -33.58 20.07
C LYS A 867 32.94 -34.18 18.83
N ASP A 868 31.67 -33.86 18.58
CA ASP A 868 30.93 -34.35 17.42
C ASP A 868 31.46 -33.71 16.13
N THR A 869 31.62 -34.52 15.08
CA THR A 869 32.14 -34.05 13.78
C THR A 869 31.23 -32.99 13.16
N ARG A 870 29.92 -33.07 13.38
CA ARG A 870 28.91 -32.10 12.92
C ARG A 870 29.08 -30.75 13.61
N TYR A 871 29.31 -30.78 14.92
CA TYR A 871 29.58 -29.58 15.72
C TYR A 871 30.85 -28.87 15.24
N GLN A 872 31.95 -29.62 15.07
CA GLN A 872 33.22 -29.07 14.58
C GLN A 872 33.12 -28.48 13.17
N ARG A 873 32.32 -29.10 12.30
CA ARG A 873 32.02 -28.59 10.96
C ARG A 873 31.30 -27.24 11.03
N LEU A 874 30.20 -27.16 11.78
CA LEU A 874 29.42 -25.92 11.94
C LEU A 874 30.20 -24.82 12.65
N LEU A 875 31.04 -25.16 13.63
CA LEU A 875 31.94 -24.21 14.31
C LEU A 875 32.99 -23.63 13.36
N THR A 876 33.45 -24.41 12.39
CA THR A 876 34.37 -23.93 11.35
C THR A 876 33.67 -22.98 10.40
N LEU A 877 32.40 -23.25 10.07
CA LEU A 877 31.58 -22.39 9.22
C LEU A 877 31.19 -21.09 9.92
N SER A 878 30.88 -21.10 11.22
CA SER A 878 30.54 -19.89 11.98
C SER A 878 31.71 -18.91 12.18
N ARG A 879 32.94 -19.31 11.85
CA ARG A 879 34.15 -18.48 11.94
C ARG A 879 34.56 -17.83 10.62
N ARG A 880 33.87 -18.17 9.53
CA ARG A 880 34.00 -17.50 8.23
C ARG A 880 33.15 -16.25 8.23
#